data_AF-A0A3A4ZLL1-F1
#
_entry.id   AF-A0A3A4ZLL1-F1
#
_cell.length_a   1.000
_cell.length_b   1.000
_cell.length_c   1.000
_cell.angle_alpha   90.00
_cell.angle_beta   90.00
_cell.angle_gamma   90.00
#
_symmetry.space_group_name_H-M   'P 1'
#
loop_
_entity.id
_entity.type
_entity.pdbx_description
1 polymer ?
#
loop_
_entity_poly.entity_id
_entity_poly.type
_entity_poly.pdbx_seq_one_letter_code
_entity_poly.pdbx_strand_id
1 'polypeptide(L)'
;MLDSPLIKRYSDLYQPVRFMHSKHANVLQDCTICHHRQPREEGDQYGDPITMEILRERKQPPVGCGSCHDQPFKQLHVPGLKGAYHQLCMDCHKESEQVPHFLGPVVYSAMVRGPIARTLDTRAPTDCLACHAKKVPDHNELVKIEKGADALAVTKSCLSCHEKEGTDILQTSHWNWHGPSPFTVGHEKRTDLGKNRLIINNYCINVNGNWPVCTSCHIGYGWKDKGFDFTDKSKIDCLVCHDTTGTYKKAPEGAGFPDKRVDLIKVAKNVGRPSRATCGNNCHFVAGWGESVKRGDMESGMVKGSGKNDIHMGVTEGGLDFKCQDCHKTRNHLISGRSISVPAAEGDLSCEYCHTDAPHLGKRNPMVNHLNRHTKHVACQTCHVPIYAKEKPTTIYWDWSTAGKDLKEERGKDGMSTYDKEKGSLQLKQSAKPAYLWYNGTMQRHLLGDRINGNSPTELVKPMGGIGDVASRIYPFKLNRGKQISDALYEYLIVPQLWKGFWKHGDWQKAAKQGMEHAGLPYSGQFKFVTTVMYWGLTHEVVPKEQALSCGQCHPSLTQAPYCGKCHQSRPGVDFETLAKKGMDFQVLAKEGKDVSSLIGKTDYVDFKALGYKGDPIETGGRFTVLPFGTEVKRFAGR
;
A
#
# COMPACT_ATOMS: atom_id res chain seq x y z
N MET A 1 2.81 -10.23 -19.56
CA MET A 1 3.69 -11.24 -18.91
C MET A 1 4.44 -11.96 -20.00
N LEU A 2 5.70 -12.35 -19.76
CA LEU A 2 6.48 -13.20 -20.67
C LEU A 2 6.09 -14.66 -20.40
N ASP A 3 4.93 -15.05 -20.88
CA ASP A 3 4.40 -16.42 -20.80
C ASP A 3 4.47 -17.09 -22.17
N SER A 4 5.17 -18.22 -22.28
CA SER A 4 5.42 -18.91 -23.54
C SER A 4 5.23 -20.42 -23.39
N PRO A 5 4.33 -21.05 -24.17
CA PRO A 5 4.19 -22.51 -24.22
C PRO A 5 5.50 -23.21 -24.58
N LEU A 6 6.30 -22.59 -25.44
CA LEU A 6 7.61 -23.10 -25.86
C LEU A 6 8.57 -23.22 -24.66
N ILE A 7 8.62 -22.20 -23.81
CA ILE A 7 9.48 -22.20 -22.62
C ILE A 7 8.97 -23.25 -21.61
N LYS A 8 7.65 -23.30 -21.38
CA LYS A 8 7.03 -24.25 -20.44
C LYS A 8 7.31 -25.70 -20.81
N ARG A 9 7.40 -26.02 -22.10
CA ARG A 9 7.73 -27.38 -22.59
C ARG A 9 9.06 -27.91 -22.04
N TYR A 10 10.07 -27.05 -21.87
CA TYR A 10 11.42 -27.46 -21.48
C TYR A 10 11.79 -27.11 -20.03
N SER A 11 10.99 -26.29 -19.33
CA SER A 11 11.33 -25.76 -18.01
C SER A 11 10.09 -25.26 -17.28
N ASP A 12 9.65 -26.00 -16.26
CA ASP A 12 8.40 -25.70 -15.54
C ASP A 12 8.58 -25.36 -14.04
N LEU A 13 9.81 -25.11 -13.60
CA LEU A 13 10.13 -24.86 -12.18
C LEU A 13 9.69 -23.48 -11.67
N TYR A 14 9.51 -22.53 -12.59
CA TYR A 14 9.28 -21.11 -12.30
C TYR A 14 8.04 -20.60 -13.02
N GLN A 15 7.35 -19.64 -12.41
CA GLN A 15 6.25 -18.91 -13.03
C GLN A 15 6.77 -17.91 -14.08
N PRO A 16 5.92 -17.50 -15.05
CA PRO A 16 6.24 -16.45 -16.02
C PRO A 16 6.67 -15.13 -15.35
N VAL A 17 7.50 -14.34 -16.04
CA VAL A 17 7.94 -13.03 -15.56
C VAL A 17 6.95 -11.95 -15.99
N ARG A 18 6.65 -11.01 -15.10
CA ARG A 18 5.95 -9.79 -15.48
C ARG A 18 6.96 -8.71 -15.93
N PHE A 19 7.06 -8.50 -17.23
CA PHE A 19 7.93 -7.48 -17.81
C PHE A 19 7.29 -6.08 -17.77
N MET A 20 7.98 -5.12 -17.16
CA MET A 20 7.52 -3.72 -17.00
C MET A 20 7.96 -2.87 -18.19
N HIS A 21 7.33 -3.05 -19.36
CA HIS A 21 7.74 -2.39 -20.60
C HIS A 21 7.84 -0.87 -20.46
N SER A 22 6.83 -0.21 -19.89
CA SER A 22 6.82 1.26 -19.75
C SER A 22 7.99 1.80 -18.92
N LYS A 23 8.45 1.06 -17.90
CA LYS A 23 9.63 1.45 -17.11
C LYS A 23 10.89 1.38 -17.96
N HIS A 24 11.11 0.25 -18.64
CA HIS A 24 12.27 0.06 -19.50
C HIS A 24 12.30 1.08 -20.62
N ALA A 25 11.16 1.33 -21.28
CA ALA A 25 11.06 2.34 -22.32
C ALA A 25 11.35 3.76 -21.80
N ASN A 26 10.93 4.10 -20.57
CA ASN A 26 11.20 5.41 -19.97
C ASN A 26 12.69 5.58 -19.59
N VAL A 27 13.30 4.53 -19.04
CA VAL A 27 14.72 4.51 -18.66
C VAL A 27 15.62 4.53 -19.89
N LEU A 28 15.40 3.62 -20.85
CA LEU A 28 16.26 3.43 -22.00
C LEU A 28 16.07 4.50 -23.07
N GLN A 29 14.83 4.95 -23.31
CA GLN A 29 14.44 5.93 -24.35
C GLN A 29 14.81 5.57 -25.79
N ASP A 30 15.47 4.44 -25.99
CA ASP A 30 15.80 3.82 -27.24
C ASP A 30 15.27 2.39 -27.23
N CYS A 31 14.22 2.13 -28.00
CA CYS A 31 13.61 0.82 -28.13
C CYS A 31 14.56 -0.18 -28.79
N THR A 32 15.53 0.27 -29.58
CA THR A 32 16.40 -0.59 -30.39
C THR A 32 17.50 -1.28 -29.60
N ILE A 33 17.73 -0.85 -28.36
CA ILE A 33 18.57 -1.57 -27.39
C ILE A 33 18.00 -2.98 -27.13
N CYS A 34 16.67 -3.10 -27.04
CA CYS A 34 16.01 -4.40 -26.84
C CYS A 34 15.51 -4.99 -28.16
N HIS A 35 14.89 -4.16 -28.99
CA HIS A 35 14.36 -4.54 -30.29
C HIS A 35 15.42 -4.26 -31.34
N HIS A 36 16.43 -5.11 -31.41
CA HIS A 36 17.59 -4.88 -32.28
C HIS A 36 17.32 -5.20 -33.75
N ARG A 37 16.29 -6.01 -34.05
CA ARG A 37 15.93 -6.45 -35.40
C ARG A 37 14.40 -6.54 -35.61
N GLN A 38 13.97 -6.42 -36.87
CA GLN A 38 12.58 -6.55 -37.31
C GLN A 38 12.51 -7.53 -38.49
N PRO A 39 11.59 -8.52 -38.50
CA PRO A 39 11.35 -9.38 -39.65
C PRO A 39 11.05 -8.56 -40.92
N ARG A 40 11.62 -8.97 -42.06
CA ARG A 40 11.34 -8.36 -43.37
C ARG A 40 9.96 -8.75 -43.89
N GLU A 41 9.58 -10.00 -43.61
CA GLU A 41 8.33 -10.63 -44.03
C GLU A 41 7.91 -11.69 -43.00
N GLU A 42 6.69 -12.22 -43.14
CA GLU A 42 6.18 -13.25 -42.24
C GLU A 42 7.04 -14.53 -42.33
N GLY A 43 7.50 -15.02 -41.18
CA GLY A 43 8.38 -16.20 -41.10
C GLY A 43 9.88 -15.91 -41.18
N ASP A 44 10.30 -14.66 -41.42
CA ASP A 44 11.71 -14.27 -41.40
C ASP A 44 12.29 -14.30 -39.97
N GLN A 45 13.06 -15.36 -39.68
CA GLN A 45 13.67 -15.57 -38.37
C GLN A 45 15.00 -14.82 -38.17
N TYR A 46 15.52 -14.13 -39.19
CA TYR A 46 16.76 -13.35 -39.07
C TYR A 46 16.45 -11.85 -38.92
N GLY A 47 15.54 -11.31 -39.75
CA GLY A 47 15.16 -9.90 -39.74
C GLY A 47 16.29 -8.93 -40.13
N ASP A 48 15.94 -7.66 -40.31
CA ASP A 48 16.89 -6.57 -40.54
C ASP A 48 17.18 -5.81 -39.24
N PRO A 49 18.42 -5.31 -39.04
CA PRO A 49 18.71 -4.36 -37.97
C PRO A 49 17.81 -3.14 -38.04
N ILE A 50 17.39 -2.64 -36.88
CA ILE A 50 16.55 -1.43 -36.80
C ILE A 50 17.19 -0.35 -35.95
N THR A 51 16.88 0.90 -36.29
CA THR A 51 17.22 2.10 -35.52
C THR A 51 15.93 2.83 -35.11
N MET A 52 16.03 3.73 -34.14
CA MET A 52 14.89 4.57 -33.75
C MET A 52 14.36 5.44 -34.89
N GLU A 53 15.22 5.80 -35.85
CA GLU A 53 14.83 6.53 -37.07
C GLU A 53 13.96 5.65 -37.96
N ILE A 54 14.42 4.44 -38.28
CA ILE A 54 13.69 3.46 -39.09
C ILE A 54 12.32 3.15 -38.45
N LEU A 55 12.26 2.94 -37.14
CA LEU A 55 10.99 2.69 -36.43
C LEU A 55 10.01 3.86 -36.56
N ARG A 56 10.51 5.10 -36.46
CA ARG A 56 9.69 6.32 -36.55
C ARG A 56 9.19 6.54 -37.98
N GLU A 57 10.03 6.34 -38.97
CA GLU A 57 9.69 6.46 -40.39
C GLU A 57 8.64 5.45 -40.81
N ARG A 58 8.85 4.18 -40.46
CA ARG A 58 7.93 3.08 -40.79
C ARG A 58 6.62 3.17 -40.00
N LYS A 59 6.60 3.92 -38.89
CA LYS A 59 5.46 3.98 -37.93
C LYS A 59 5.00 2.59 -37.47
N GLN A 60 5.92 1.62 -37.45
CA GLN A 60 5.64 0.25 -37.06
C GLN A 60 6.11 0.02 -35.62
N PRO A 61 5.30 -0.66 -34.79
CA PRO A 61 5.78 -1.10 -33.49
C PRO A 61 6.86 -2.19 -33.68
N PRO A 62 7.87 -2.22 -32.81
CA PRO A 62 8.85 -3.29 -32.84
C PRO A 62 8.21 -4.62 -32.43
N VAL A 63 8.72 -5.73 -32.98
CA VAL A 63 8.23 -7.09 -32.66
C VAL A 63 8.89 -7.67 -31.40
N GLY A 64 8.27 -8.69 -30.81
CA GLY A 64 8.83 -9.40 -29.66
C GLY A 64 9.87 -10.45 -30.04
N CYS A 65 10.72 -10.85 -29.09
CA CYS A 65 11.80 -11.82 -29.31
C CYS A 65 11.31 -13.14 -29.95
N GLY A 66 10.09 -13.56 -29.64
CA GLY A 66 9.50 -14.81 -30.16
C GLY A 66 9.28 -14.86 -31.67
N SER A 67 9.32 -13.71 -32.37
CA SER A 67 9.23 -13.68 -33.84
C SER A 67 10.45 -14.31 -34.52
N CYS A 68 11.62 -14.24 -33.87
CA CYS A 68 12.89 -14.72 -34.43
C CYS A 68 13.54 -15.80 -33.55
N HIS A 69 13.36 -15.73 -32.23
CA HIS A 69 13.90 -16.70 -31.27
C HIS A 69 12.87 -17.78 -30.97
N ASP A 70 13.07 -18.96 -31.57
CA ASP A 70 12.22 -20.15 -31.43
C ASP A 70 12.91 -21.19 -30.52
N GLN A 71 12.87 -22.48 -30.86
CA GLN A 71 13.50 -23.57 -30.10
C GLN A 71 15.03 -23.41 -30.01
N PRO A 72 15.64 -23.80 -28.89
CA PRO A 72 17.09 -23.80 -28.77
C PRO A 72 17.72 -24.73 -29.82
N PHE A 73 18.91 -24.37 -30.31
CA PHE A 73 19.74 -25.17 -31.24
C PHE A 73 19.16 -25.39 -32.65
N LYS A 74 18.09 -24.69 -33.04
CA LYS A 74 17.58 -24.71 -34.43
C LYS A 74 18.57 -24.07 -35.43
N GLN A 75 19.29 -23.05 -34.99
CA GLN A 75 20.43 -22.44 -35.70
C GLN A 75 21.56 -22.24 -34.69
N LEU A 76 22.77 -22.71 -34.98
CA LEU A 76 23.88 -22.75 -34.01
C LEU A 76 24.24 -21.38 -33.39
N HIS A 77 23.98 -20.28 -34.11
CA HIS A 77 24.37 -18.92 -33.71
C HIS A 77 23.19 -18.05 -33.26
N VAL A 78 21.97 -18.58 -33.22
CA VAL A 78 20.78 -17.85 -32.73
C VAL A 78 20.34 -18.49 -31.43
N PRO A 79 20.36 -17.77 -30.29
CA PRO A 79 19.89 -18.32 -29.03
C PRO A 79 18.39 -18.63 -29.13
N GLY A 80 17.96 -19.75 -28.56
CA GLY A 80 16.53 -20.02 -28.39
C GLY A 80 15.85 -18.97 -27.50
N LEU A 81 14.52 -18.91 -27.51
CA LEU A 81 13.74 -17.85 -26.84
C LEU A 81 14.15 -17.60 -25.38
N LYS A 82 14.36 -18.68 -24.61
CA LYS A 82 14.82 -18.59 -23.22
C LYS A 82 16.22 -17.99 -23.11
N GLY A 83 17.14 -18.38 -23.99
CA GLY A 83 18.51 -17.85 -24.01
C GLY A 83 18.52 -16.38 -24.38
N ALA A 84 17.75 -15.98 -25.39
CA ALA A 84 17.65 -14.60 -25.87
C ALA A 84 17.20 -13.64 -24.76
N TYR A 85 16.13 -13.98 -24.04
CA TYR A 85 15.68 -13.17 -22.90
C TYR A 85 16.73 -13.08 -21.80
N HIS A 86 17.35 -14.20 -21.41
CA HIS A 86 18.31 -14.18 -20.29
C HIS A 86 19.59 -13.45 -20.64
N GLN A 87 20.14 -13.62 -21.85
CA GLN A 87 21.33 -12.90 -22.29
C GLN A 87 21.06 -11.39 -22.26
N LEU A 88 20.04 -10.92 -22.99
CA LEU A 88 19.75 -9.50 -23.09
C LEU A 88 19.41 -8.85 -21.73
N CYS A 89 18.51 -9.46 -20.95
CA CYS A 89 18.09 -8.90 -19.67
C CYS A 89 19.24 -8.93 -18.66
N MET A 90 19.95 -10.04 -18.52
CA MET A 90 20.97 -10.18 -17.47
C MET A 90 22.21 -9.36 -17.77
N ASP A 91 22.62 -9.26 -19.03
CA ASP A 91 23.78 -8.45 -19.41
C ASP A 91 23.50 -6.97 -19.17
N CYS A 92 22.34 -6.47 -19.61
CA CYS A 92 21.91 -5.10 -19.31
C CYS A 92 21.78 -4.84 -17.80
N HIS A 93 21.17 -5.76 -17.04
CA HIS A 93 20.98 -5.57 -15.59
C HIS A 93 22.29 -5.59 -14.79
N LYS A 94 23.33 -6.28 -15.28
CA LYS A 94 24.67 -6.28 -14.67
C LYS A 94 25.42 -4.97 -14.91
N GLU A 95 25.21 -4.37 -16.07
CA GLU A 95 25.92 -3.16 -16.51
C GLU A 95 25.18 -1.86 -16.16
N SER A 96 23.85 -1.92 -15.97
CA SER A 96 23.03 -0.73 -15.69
C SER A 96 23.50 -0.01 -14.43
N GLU A 97 23.69 1.31 -14.52
CA GLU A 97 24.04 2.15 -13.37
C GLU A 97 22.95 2.06 -12.28
N GLN A 98 23.38 1.90 -11.03
CA GLN A 98 22.50 1.62 -9.90
C GLN A 98 22.37 2.88 -9.04
N VAL A 99 21.23 3.56 -9.09
CA VAL A 99 20.96 4.75 -8.27
C VAL A 99 19.93 4.40 -7.20
N PRO A 100 20.30 4.38 -5.90
CA PRO A 100 19.34 4.21 -4.81
C PRO A 100 18.25 5.28 -4.88
N HIS A 101 16.99 4.85 -4.88
CA HIS A 101 15.88 5.77 -4.72
C HIS A 101 15.76 6.14 -3.24
N PHE A 102 15.85 7.44 -2.95
CA PHE A 102 15.79 8.01 -1.60
C PHE A 102 14.58 8.94 -1.51
N LEU A 103 13.72 8.71 -0.51
CA LEU A 103 12.61 9.60 -0.15
C LEU A 103 12.63 9.81 1.36
N GLY A 104 13.15 10.95 1.83
CA GLY A 104 13.09 11.30 3.25
C GLY A 104 14.45 11.33 3.94
N PRO A 105 14.60 12.02 5.09
CA PRO A 105 15.88 12.18 5.78
C PRO A 105 16.47 10.85 6.31
N VAL A 106 15.65 9.79 6.34
CA VAL A 106 16.04 8.47 6.84
C VAL A 106 16.38 7.58 5.64
N VAL A 107 17.67 7.29 5.45
CA VAL A 107 18.12 6.22 4.55
C VAL A 107 17.86 4.89 5.26
N TYR A 108 16.67 4.34 5.07
CA TYR A 108 16.34 2.99 5.51
C TYR A 108 16.00 2.14 4.30
N SER A 109 17.05 1.53 3.73
CA SER A 109 16.88 0.39 2.84
C SER A 109 16.66 -0.81 3.75
N ALA A 110 15.42 -1.25 3.81
CA ALA A 110 15.09 -2.48 4.50
C ALA A 110 15.66 -3.64 3.69
N MET A 111 16.94 -3.91 3.95
CA MET A 111 17.74 -5.09 3.65
C MET A 111 19.27 -4.82 3.81
N VAL A 112 19.73 -3.64 4.25
CA VAL A 112 21.17 -3.42 4.54
C VAL A 112 21.47 -3.55 6.04
N ARG A 113 21.86 -4.77 6.47
CA ARG A 113 22.93 -5.13 7.44
C ARG A 113 22.61 -6.46 8.14
N GLY A 114 22.94 -7.56 7.47
CA GLY A 114 22.95 -8.92 8.02
C GLY A 114 22.95 -9.98 6.90
N PRO A 115 23.61 -11.14 7.06
CA PRO A 115 23.83 -12.13 5.98
C PRO A 115 22.57 -12.84 5.44
N ILE A 116 21.35 -12.46 5.87
CA ILE A 116 20.11 -13.22 5.62
C ILE A 116 19.02 -12.43 4.86
N ALA A 117 19.24 -11.18 4.45
CA ALA A 117 18.32 -10.49 3.53
C ALA A 117 19.09 -9.59 2.56
N ARG A 118 19.02 -9.89 1.26
CA ARG A 118 19.70 -9.15 0.18
C ARG A 118 19.05 -7.78 0.01
N THR A 119 19.82 -6.70 -0.11
CA THR A 119 19.32 -5.36 -0.43
C THR A 119 18.47 -5.35 -1.71
N LEU A 120 17.15 -5.17 -1.58
CA LEU A 120 16.32 -4.56 -2.61
C LEU A 120 16.43 -3.04 -2.46
N ASP A 121 17.67 -2.55 -2.39
CA ASP A 121 17.98 -1.32 -3.10
C ASP A 121 17.61 -1.60 -4.55
N THR A 122 16.74 -0.77 -5.14
CA THR A 122 16.46 -0.41 -6.57
C THR A 122 17.18 -1.12 -7.75
N ARG A 123 17.83 -2.23 -7.53
CA ARG A 123 18.73 -2.91 -8.45
C ARG A 123 17.92 -3.64 -9.49
N ALA A 124 18.39 -3.54 -10.72
CA ALA A 124 17.90 -4.40 -11.77
C ALA A 124 18.06 -5.88 -11.32
N PRO A 125 17.02 -6.72 -11.47
CA PRO A 125 17.04 -8.07 -10.91
C PRO A 125 18.08 -8.94 -11.62
N THR A 126 19.02 -9.50 -10.87
CA THR A 126 20.15 -10.28 -11.39
C THR A 126 20.13 -11.76 -11.00
N ASP A 127 19.05 -12.22 -10.35
CA ASP A 127 18.87 -13.62 -9.95
C ASP A 127 17.50 -14.16 -10.37
N CYS A 128 17.37 -15.48 -10.45
CA CYS A 128 16.15 -16.13 -10.91
C CYS A 128 14.93 -15.77 -10.06
N LEU A 129 15.07 -15.66 -8.73
CA LEU A 129 13.94 -15.40 -7.83
C LEU A 129 13.53 -13.92 -7.82
N ALA A 130 14.42 -13.01 -8.20
CA ALA A 130 14.13 -11.61 -8.41
C ALA A 130 13.20 -11.39 -9.61
N CYS A 131 13.32 -12.20 -10.66
CA CYS A 131 12.46 -12.15 -11.84
C CYS A 131 11.25 -13.11 -11.74
N HIS A 132 11.46 -14.30 -11.21
CA HIS A 132 10.50 -15.40 -11.20
C HIS A 132 10.02 -15.77 -9.80
N ALA A 133 8.76 -16.14 -9.68
CA ALA A 133 8.29 -16.94 -8.57
C ALA A 133 8.58 -18.43 -8.80
N LYS A 134 8.98 -19.17 -7.77
CA LYS A 134 8.96 -20.65 -7.83
C LYS A 134 7.53 -21.15 -7.97
N LYS A 135 7.34 -22.22 -8.75
CA LYS A 135 6.08 -22.97 -8.70
C LYS A 135 5.95 -23.69 -7.37
N VAL A 136 4.71 -23.83 -6.92
CA VAL A 136 4.39 -24.60 -5.71
C VAL A 136 4.21 -26.06 -6.14
N PRO A 137 4.90 -27.02 -5.53
CA PRO A 137 4.66 -28.44 -5.80
C PRO A 137 3.26 -28.85 -5.34
N ASP A 138 2.73 -29.95 -5.89
CA ASP A 138 1.44 -30.47 -5.45
C ASP A 138 1.57 -31.07 -4.04
N HIS A 139 0.84 -30.50 -3.08
CA HIS A 139 0.88 -30.94 -1.70
C HIS A 139 -0.05 -32.12 -1.41
N ASN A 140 -0.96 -32.49 -2.34
CA ASN A 140 -1.86 -33.62 -2.15
C ASN A 140 -1.12 -34.94 -1.93
N GLU A 141 0.03 -35.11 -2.59
CA GLU A 141 0.89 -36.30 -2.52
C GLU A 141 2.00 -36.19 -1.46
N LEU A 142 2.35 -34.96 -1.07
CA LEU A 142 3.46 -34.68 -0.16
C LEU A 142 3.03 -34.57 1.31
N VAL A 143 1.80 -34.09 1.55
CA VAL A 143 1.29 -33.84 2.89
C VAL A 143 0.64 -35.10 3.46
N LYS A 144 1.30 -35.69 4.46
CA LYS A 144 0.84 -36.87 5.21
C LYS A 144 0.35 -36.43 6.59
N ILE A 145 -0.92 -36.03 6.67
CA ILE A 145 -1.57 -35.60 7.91
C ILE A 145 -2.66 -36.62 8.28
N GLU A 146 -2.66 -37.04 9.54
CA GLU A 146 -3.64 -37.98 10.08
C GLU A 146 -5.06 -37.38 10.15
N LYS A 147 -6.07 -38.25 10.05
CA LYS A 147 -7.47 -37.83 10.17
C LYS A 147 -7.71 -37.26 11.58
N GLY A 148 -8.32 -36.07 11.66
CA GLY A 148 -8.61 -35.41 12.94
C GLY A 148 -7.47 -34.55 13.48
N ALA A 149 -6.38 -34.36 12.74
CA ALA A 149 -5.31 -33.44 13.10
C ALA A 149 -5.84 -32.02 13.36
N ASP A 150 -5.40 -31.42 14.46
CA ASP A 150 -5.67 -30.02 14.79
C ASP A 150 -4.70 -29.06 14.07
N ALA A 151 -4.90 -27.75 14.25
CA ALA A 151 -4.10 -26.72 13.59
C ALA A 151 -2.60 -26.77 13.97
N LEU A 152 -2.27 -27.18 15.20
CA LEU A 152 -0.88 -27.29 15.66
C LEU A 152 -0.22 -28.53 15.03
N ALA A 153 -0.94 -29.64 14.93
CA ALA A 153 -0.49 -30.84 14.24
C ALA A 153 -0.24 -30.60 12.75
N VAL A 154 -1.12 -29.83 12.08
CA VAL A 154 -0.88 -29.39 10.69
C VAL A 154 0.42 -28.59 10.59
N THR A 155 0.62 -27.62 11.47
CA THR A 155 1.84 -26.78 11.46
C THR A 155 3.09 -27.63 11.67
N LYS A 156 3.08 -28.56 12.64
CA LYS A 156 4.19 -29.50 12.85
C LYS A 156 4.48 -30.34 11.61
N SER A 157 3.45 -30.78 10.87
CA SER A 157 3.63 -31.46 9.60
C SER A 157 4.31 -30.55 8.57
N CYS A 158 3.90 -29.29 8.45
CA CYS A 158 4.56 -28.32 7.55
C CYS A 158 6.04 -28.15 7.91
N LEU A 159 6.36 -27.98 9.20
CA LEU A 159 7.72 -27.73 9.68
C LEU A 159 8.68 -28.90 9.41
N SER A 160 8.17 -30.14 9.25
CA SER A 160 9.02 -31.28 8.87
C SER A 160 9.77 -31.08 7.53
N CYS A 161 9.23 -30.25 6.64
CA CYS A 161 9.85 -29.86 5.37
C CYS A 161 10.23 -28.38 5.29
N HIS A 162 9.58 -27.53 6.10
CA HIS A 162 9.65 -26.06 6.04
C HIS A 162 10.20 -25.42 7.32
N GLU A 163 11.11 -26.10 8.01
CA GLU A 163 11.64 -25.61 9.29
C GLU A 163 12.41 -24.29 9.14
N LYS A 164 13.05 -24.08 7.98
CA LYS A 164 13.70 -22.82 7.67
C LYS A 164 12.67 -21.69 7.58
N GLU A 165 11.60 -21.89 6.83
CA GLU A 165 10.51 -20.91 6.70
C GLU A 165 9.86 -20.61 8.06
N GLY A 166 9.66 -21.64 8.89
CA GLY A 166 9.19 -21.46 10.27
C GLY A 166 10.13 -20.61 11.12
N THR A 167 11.45 -20.79 10.96
CA THR A 167 12.47 -19.98 11.64
C THR A 167 12.45 -18.53 11.17
N ASP A 168 12.36 -18.32 9.86
CA ASP A 168 12.33 -16.99 9.25
C ASP A 168 11.10 -16.20 9.73
N ILE A 169 9.92 -16.83 9.83
CA ILE A 169 8.67 -16.19 10.27
C ILE A 169 8.79 -15.60 11.69
N LEU A 170 9.50 -16.26 12.60
CA LEU A 170 9.66 -15.78 13.98
C LEU A 170 10.37 -14.43 14.06
N GLN A 171 11.10 -14.03 13.03
CA GLN A 171 11.80 -12.74 12.96
C GLN A 171 10.93 -11.62 12.41
N THR A 172 9.73 -11.93 11.92
CA THR A 172 8.88 -10.98 11.20
C THR A 172 8.00 -10.13 12.12
N SER A 173 7.60 -8.97 11.64
CA SER A 173 6.63 -8.08 12.28
C SER A 173 5.22 -8.68 12.26
N HIS A 174 4.90 -9.55 11.29
CA HIS A 174 3.63 -10.26 11.24
C HIS A 174 3.49 -11.22 12.43
N TRP A 175 4.57 -11.91 12.80
CA TRP A 175 4.63 -12.77 13.98
C TRP A 175 4.72 -11.97 15.28
N ASN A 176 5.68 -11.06 15.40
CA ASN A 176 5.94 -10.37 16.66
C ASN A 176 4.92 -9.24 16.94
N TRP A 177 4.23 -8.74 15.91
CA TRP A 177 3.42 -7.51 15.97
C TRP A 177 4.20 -6.28 16.45
N HIS A 178 5.52 -6.31 16.34
CA HIS A 178 6.44 -5.19 16.50
C HIS A 178 7.69 -5.46 15.66
N GLY A 179 8.55 -4.45 15.52
CA GLY A 179 9.78 -4.57 14.76
C GLY A 179 10.51 -3.24 14.67
N PRO A 180 11.56 -3.16 13.83
CA PRO A 180 12.29 -1.93 13.59
C PRO A 180 11.37 -0.76 13.23
N SER A 181 11.58 0.40 13.86
CA SER A 181 10.72 1.57 13.72
C SER A 181 11.47 2.86 13.29
N PRO A 182 12.34 2.78 12.26
CA PRO A 182 13.27 3.86 11.86
C PRO A 182 12.59 5.17 11.42
N PHE A 183 11.29 5.11 11.10
CA PHE A 183 10.51 6.26 10.65
C PHE A 183 9.70 6.91 11.77
N THR A 184 9.86 6.48 13.02
CA THR A 184 9.16 7.06 14.19
C THR A 184 10.07 8.09 14.84
N VAL A 185 9.68 9.36 14.78
CA VAL A 185 10.48 10.48 15.30
C VAL A 185 10.75 10.30 16.79
N GLY A 186 12.02 10.39 17.19
CA GLY A 186 12.49 10.22 18.57
C GLY A 186 12.58 8.76 19.03
N HIS A 187 12.24 7.80 18.17
CA HIS A 187 12.19 6.37 18.47
C HIS A 187 12.80 5.51 17.36
N GLU A 188 13.64 6.08 16.51
CA GLU A 188 14.13 5.47 15.26
C GLU A 188 14.89 4.16 15.50
N LYS A 189 15.52 4.01 16.68
CA LYS A 189 16.31 2.82 17.05
C LYS A 189 15.50 1.73 17.76
N ARG A 190 14.21 1.96 18.02
CA ARG A 190 13.37 1.00 18.76
C ARG A 190 12.90 -0.14 17.86
N THR A 191 12.85 -1.34 18.44
CA THR A 191 12.40 -2.59 17.78
C THR A 191 11.17 -3.22 18.44
N ASP A 192 10.70 -2.62 19.54
CA ASP A 192 9.57 -3.06 20.36
C ASP A 192 8.27 -2.31 20.03
N LEU A 193 8.33 -1.38 19.07
CA LEU A 193 7.17 -0.61 18.64
C LEU A 193 6.33 -1.39 17.63
N GLY A 194 5.02 -1.50 17.91
CA GLY A 194 4.04 -2.12 17.03
C GLY A 194 2.70 -2.42 17.71
N LYS A 195 1.85 -3.19 17.04
CA LYS A 195 0.51 -3.59 17.50
C LYS A 195 0.52 -4.40 18.80
N ASN A 196 1.63 -5.07 19.14
CA ASN A 196 1.72 -6.00 20.26
C ASN A 196 1.41 -5.36 21.63
N ARG A 197 1.89 -4.13 21.89
CA ARG A 197 1.72 -3.54 23.23
C ARG A 197 1.61 -2.03 23.26
N LEU A 198 2.57 -1.32 22.67
CA LEU A 198 2.81 0.09 22.99
C LEU A 198 2.03 1.09 22.15
N ILE A 199 1.49 0.65 21.02
CA ILE A 199 0.76 1.53 20.09
C ILE A 199 -0.71 1.57 20.44
N ILE A 200 -1.26 2.78 20.48
CA ILE A 200 -2.68 3.05 20.69
C ILE A 200 -3.30 3.62 19.41
N ASN A 201 -4.54 3.25 19.12
CA ASN A 201 -5.33 3.80 18.03
C ASN A 201 -6.65 4.37 18.56
N ASN A 202 -7.41 5.04 17.69
CA ASN A 202 -8.73 5.57 17.99
C ASN A 202 -9.86 4.73 17.35
N TYR A 203 -9.64 3.41 17.30
CA TYR A 203 -10.63 2.39 16.96
C TYR A 203 -10.89 1.52 18.19
N CYS A 204 -10.39 0.28 18.21
CA CYS A 204 -10.45 -0.63 19.36
C CYS A 204 -9.35 -0.35 20.42
N ILE A 205 -8.73 0.82 20.37
CA ILE A 205 -7.77 1.35 21.34
C ILE A 205 -6.44 0.57 21.37
N ASN A 206 -6.38 -0.59 22.04
CA ASN A 206 -5.14 -1.33 22.25
C ASN A 206 -5.42 -2.82 22.55
N VAL A 207 -4.42 -3.68 22.31
CA VAL A 207 -4.54 -5.14 22.45
C VAL A 207 -4.44 -5.65 23.90
N ASN A 208 -3.80 -4.92 24.82
CA ASN A 208 -3.66 -5.37 26.20
C ASN A 208 -5.04 -5.61 26.83
N GLY A 209 -5.26 -6.80 27.39
CA GLY A 209 -6.55 -7.27 27.91
C GLY A 209 -7.53 -7.80 26.86
N ASN A 210 -7.24 -7.61 25.57
CA ASN A 210 -8.15 -7.85 24.44
C ASN A 210 -7.64 -8.89 23.44
N TRP A 211 -6.57 -9.64 23.77
CA TRP A 211 -5.87 -10.51 22.81
C TRP A 211 -6.78 -11.44 22.01
N PRO A 212 -7.70 -12.24 22.59
CA PRO A 212 -8.39 -13.30 21.84
C PRO A 212 -9.19 -12.83 20.63
N VAL A 213 -9.76 -11.63 20.71
CA VAL A 213 -10.46 -11.00 19.58
C VAL A 213 -9.47 -10.38 18.61
N CYS A 214 -8.45 -9.71 19.12
CA CYS A 214 -7.47 -9.02 18.29
C CYS A 214 -6.62 -10.00 17.45
N THR A 215 -6.24 -11.13 18.05
CA THR A 215 -5.33 -12.14 17.49
C THR A 215 -6.03 -13.12 16.56
N SER A 216 -7.35 -12.96 16.32
CA SER A 216 -8.02 -13.49 15.13
C SER A 216 -7.35 -13.01 13.83
N CYS A 217 -6.65 -11.87 13.85
CA CYS A 217 -5.83 -11.35 12.75
C CYS A 217 -4.31 -11.59 12.92
N HIS A 218 -3.89 -12.37 13.94
CA HIS A 218 -2.48 -12.73 14.12
C HIS A 218 -2.15 -14.00 13.33
N ILE A 219 -0.94 -14.11 12.79
CA ILE A 219 -0.50 -15.29 12.03
C ILE A 219 -0.04 -16.44 12.93
N GLY A 220 -0.66 -16.58 14.11
CA GLY A 220 -0.37 -17.64 15.05
C GLY A 220 -1.61 -18.16 15.77
N TYR A 221 -1.40 -19.22 16.53
CA TYR A 221 -2.43 -19.97 17.25
C TYR A 221 -2.23 -19.89 18.77
N GLY A 222 -3.24 -19.40 19.48
CA GLY A 222 -3.30 -19.44 20.94
C GLY A 222 -2.76 -18.20 21.64
N TRP A 223 -2.57 -17.07 20.94
CA TRP A 223 -2.19 -15.81 21.57
C TRP A 223 -3.41 -15.19 22.28
N LYS A 224 -3.62 -15.61 23.52
CA LYS A 224 -4.78 -15.24 24.35
C LYS A 224 -4.46 -14.26 25.48
N ASP A 225 -3.18 -14.12 25.83
CA ASP A 225 -2.69 -13.26 26.91
C ASP A 225 -1.20 -12.93 26.73
N LYS A 226 -0.60 -12.26 27.72
CA LYS A 226 0.82 -11.86 27.74
C LYS A 226 1.81 -13.03 27.79
N GLY A 227 1.37 -14.25 28.09
CA GLY A 227 2.21 -15.45 28.24
C GLY A 227 2.39 -16.24 26.93
N PHE A 228 2.03 -15.67 25.78
CA PHE A 228 2.24 -16.31 24.50
C PHE A 228 3.74 -16.49 24.19
N ASP A 229 4.11 -17.71 23.83
CA ASP A 229 5.49 -18.06 23.48
C ASP A 229 5.76 -17.75 21.99
N PHE A 230 6.43 -16.63 21.74
CA PHE A 230 6.86 -16.21 20.41
C PHE A 230 8.06 -17.00 19.86
N THR A 231 8.62 -17.96 20.61
CA THR A 231 9.71 -18.83 20.14
C THR A 231 9.20 -20.16 19.58
N ASP A 232 7.94 -20.52 19.86
CA ASP A 232 7.32 -21.78 19.46
C ASP A 232 6.80 -21.73 18.01
N LYS A 233 7.59 -22.26 17.08
CA LYS A 233 7.24 -22.36 15.64
C LYS A 233 6.00 -23.19 15.39
N SER A 234 5.65 -24.12 16.28
CA SER A 234 4.46 -24.98 16.09
C SER A 234 3.14 -24.21 16.21
N LYS A 235 3.19 -22.98 16.71
CA LYS A 235 2.04 -22.06 16.78
C LYS A 235 1.91 -21.14 15.59
N ILE A 236 2.74 -21.25 14.55
CA ILE A 236 2.62 -20.46 13.32
C ILE A 236 1.37 -20.91 12.55
N ASP A 237 0.53 -19.96 12.13
CA ASP A 237 -0.58 -20.21 11.23
C ASP A 237 -0.08 -20.15 9.78
N CYS A 238 0.39 -21.28 9.25
CA CYS A 238 0.82 -21.37 7.85
C CYS A 238 -0.36 -21.18 6.86
N LEU A 239 -1.56 -21.59 7.27
CA LEU A 239 -2.72 -21.70 6.36
C LEU A 239 -3.36 -20.35 6.06
N VAL A 240 -3.33 -19.39 6.99
CA VAL A 240 -3.98 -18.07 6.83
C VAL A 240 -3.48 -17.30 5.61
N CYS A 241 -2.21 -17.47 5.23
CA CYS A 241 -1.63 -16.83 4.05
C CYS A 241 -1.65 -17.75 2.82
N HIS A 242 -1.52 -19.06 3.02
CA HIS A 242 -1.27 -20.03 1.95
C HIS A 242 -2.50 -20.81 1.48
N ASP A 243 -3.67 -20.62 2.08
CA ASP A 243 -4.91 -21.22 1.59
C ASP A 243 -5.22 -20.84 0.13
N THR A 244 -5.49 -21.83 -0.71
CA THR A 244 -6.01 -21.61 -2.08
C THR A 244 -7.42 -22.15 -2.28
N THR A 245 -8.02 -22.81 -1.29
CA THR A 245 -9.41 -23.31 -1.37
C THR A 245 -10.42 -22.19 -1.14
N GLY A 246 -10.01 -21.12 -0.45
CA GLY A 246 -10.88 -20.03 -0.04
C GLY A 246 -11.81 -20.39 1.12
N THR A 247 -11.53 -21.48 1.83
CA THR A 247 -12.36 -21.98 2.93
C THR A 247 -11.72 -21.79 4.30
N TYR A 248 -10.43 -21.46 4.37
CA TYR A 248 -9.77 -21.22 5.65
C TYR A 248 -10.28 -19.93 6.30
N LYS A 249 -10.66 -20.01 7.58
CA LYS A 249 -11.07 -18.86 8.38
C LYS A 249 -10.77 -19.07 9.84
N LYS A 250 -10.28 -18.02 10.51
CA LYS A 250 -10.04 -18.00 11.95
C LYS A 250 -11.33 -17.69 12.72
N ALA A 251 -11.50 -18.31 13.88
CA ALA A 251 -12.61 -17.99 14.77
C ALA A 251 -12.41 -16.59 15.37
N PRO A 252 -13.41 -15.67 15.31
CA PRO A 252 -13.25 -14.28 15.72
C PRO A 252 -12.73 -14.07 17.16
N GLU A 253 -13.08 -14.95 18.10
CA GLU A 253 -12.64 -14.89 19.49
C GLU A 253 -11.72 -16.07 19.87
N GLY A 254 -11.25 -16.81 18.87
CA GLY A 254 -10.51 -18.06 19.06
C GLY A 254 -9.03 -17.89 19.37
N ALA A 255 -8.55 -16.68 19.70
CA ALA A 255 -7.14 -16.39 19.92
C ALA A 255 -6.24 -16.88 18.77
N GLY A 256 -6.74 -16.76 17.55
CA GLY A 256 -6.05 -17.19 16.34
C GLY A 256 -6.41 -18.59 15.83
N PHE A 257 -7.07 -19.45 16.61
CA PHE A 257 -7.45 -20.78 16.12
C PHE A 257 -8.48 -20.74 14.98
N PRO A 258 -8.45 -21.70 14.04
CA PRO A 258 -9.42 -21.80 12.96
C PRO A 258 -10.84 -22.06 13.48
N ASP A 259 -11.84 -21.65 12.70
CA ASP A 259 -13.23 -22.05 12.92
C ASP A 259 -13.36 -23.58 12.82
N LYS A 260 -14.15 -24.20 13.70
CA LYS A 260 -14.29 -25.66 13.78
C LYS A 260 -14.83 -26.30 12.50
N ARG A 261 -15.47 -25.51 11.62
CA ARG A 261 -16.01 -25.95 10.33
C ARG A 261 -14.97 -26.05 9.23
N VAL A 262 -13.75 -25.56 9.45
CA VAL A 262 -12.67 -25.61 8.47
C VAL A 262 -12.15 -27.03 8.35
N ASP A 263 -12.16 -27.57 7.13
CA ASP A 263 -11.45 -28.81 6.80
C ASP A 263 -9.95 -28.51 6.66
N LEU A 264 -9.22 -28.66 7.76
CA LEU A 264 -7.80 -28.36 7.84
C LEU A 264 -6.95 -29.23 6.90
N ILE A 265 -7.33 -30.49 6.70
CA ILE A 265 -6.60 -31.42 5.84
C ILE A 265 -6.77 -31.01 4.38
N LYS A 266 -8.00 -30.67 3.97
CA LYS A 266 -8.26 -30.16 2.62
C LYS A 266 -7.48 -28.88 2.35
N VAL A 267 -7.47 -27.93 3.29
CA VAL A 267 -6.71 -26.68 3.15
C VAL A 267 -5.20 -26.98 3.07
N ALA A 268 -4.67 -27.80 3.98
CA ALA A 268 -3.24 -28.14 4.03
C ALA A 268 -2.74 -28.83 2.74
N LYS A 269 -3.57 -29.66 2.11
CA LYS A 269 -3.24 -30.31 0.83
C LYS A 269 -3.32 -29.38 -0.39
N ASN A 270 -4.01 -28.25 -0.25
CA ASN A 270 -4.20 -27.27 -1.32
C ASN A 270 -3.51 -25.93 -0.98
N VAL A 271 -2.42 -25.96 -0.22
CA VAL A 271 -1.62 -24.76 0.03
C VAL A 271 -0.94 -24.28 -1.24
N GLY A 272 -0.77 -22.96 -1.36
CA GLY A 272 -0.17 -22.35 -2.53
C GLY A 272 0.31 -20.93 -2.29
N ARG A 273 0.53 -20.18 -3.37
CA ARG A 273 0.95 -18.78 -3.26
C ARG A 273 -0.19 -17.93 -2.69
N PRO A 274 0.09 -16.98 -1.79
CA PRO A 274 -0.91 -16.07 -1.26
C PRO A 274 -1.67 -15.33 -2.36
N SER A 275 -2.92 -15.00 -2.09
CA SER A 275 -3.79 -14.23 -2.95
C SER A 275 -4.23 -12.95 -2.25
N ARG A 276 -4.86 -12.03 -2.98
CA ARG A 276 -5.50 -10.85 -2.36
C ARG A 276 -6.51 -11.24 -1.28
N ALA A 277 -7.21 -12.38 -1.46
CA ALA A 277 -8.17 -12.86 -0.48
C ALA A 277 -7.51 -13.33 0.83
N THR A 278 -6.36 -14.03 0.76
CA THR A 278 -5.69 -14.51 1.99
C THR A 278 -5.05 -13.37 2.78
N CYS A 279 -4.45 -12.37 2.10
CA CYS A 279 -3.98 -11.16 2.77
C CYS A 279 -5.15 -10.32 3.32
N GLY A 280 -6.15 -10.10 2.47
CA GLY A 280 -7.25 -9.17 2.70
C GLY A 280 -8.30 -9.70 3.67
N ASN A 281 -9.06 -10.72 3.28
CA ASN A 281 -10.25 -11.16 3.99
C ASN A 281 -9.94 -11.72 5.39
N ASN A 282 -8.73 -12.22 5.62
CA ASN A 282 -8.33 -12.75 6.91
C ASN A 282 -7.90 -11.63 7.88
N CYS A 283 -7.32 -10.53 7.39
CA CYS A 283 -6.69 -9.52 8.24
C CYS A 283 -6.74 -8.07 7.71
N HIS A 284 -6.44 -7.83 6.42
CA HIS A 284 -6.18 -6.46 5.93
C HIS A 284 -7.41 -5.70 5.43
N PHE A 285 -8.47 -6.39 4.99
CA PHE A 285 -9.76 -5.81 4.57
C PHE A 285 -10.76 -5.74 5.72
N VAL A 286 -10.53 -6.52 6.78
CA VAL A 286 -11.41 -6.61 7.94
C VAL A 286 -10.68 -6.15 9.19
N ALA A 287 -11.28 -5.22 9.93
CA ALA A 287 -10.74 -4.78 11.21
C ALA A 287 -11.85 -4.13 12.03
N GLY A 288 -11.73 -4.14 13.36
CA GLY A 288 -12.69 -3.42 14.22
C GLY A 288 -14.14 -3.81 13.96
N TRP A 289 -14.41 -5.12 13.80
CA TRP A 289 -15.75 -5.71 13.63
C TRP A 289 -16.42 -5.55 12.28
N GLY A 290 -15.72 -5.05 11.27
CA GLY A 290 -16.28 -4.95 9.92
C GLY A 290 -15.23 -4.88 8.85
N GLU A 291 -15.71 -4.91 7.61
CA GLU A 291 -14.92 -4.60 6.43
C GLU A 291 -14.65 -3.10 6.37
N SER A 292 -13.47 -2.69 5.88
CA SER A 292 -13.11 -1.29 5.59
C SER A 292 -13.20 -0.31 6.77
N VAL A 293 -13.43 -0.75 8.01
CA VAL A 293 -13.57 0.14 9.19
C VAL A 293 -12.30 0.98 9.40
N LYS A 294 -11.13 0.34 9.42
CA LYS A 294 -9.85 1.01 9.71
C LYS A 294 -9.18 1.58 8.47
N ARG A 295 -8.90 0.75 7.47
CA ARG A 295 -8.24 1.19 6.23
C ARG A 295 -9.30 1.57 5.22
N GLY A 296 -9.18 2.78 4.69
CA GLY A 296 -10.12 3.31 3.72
C GLY A 296 -9.79 2.93 2.27
N ASP A 297 -8.58 2.45 2.01
CA ASP A 297 -8.09 2.07 0.68
C ASP A 297 -7.89 0.56 0.56
N MET A 298 -8.54 -0.27 1.39
CA MET A 298 -8.40 -1.72 1.35
C MET A 298 -9.71 -2.40 1.74
N GLU A 299 -10.31 -3.12 0.79
CA GLU A 299 -11.65 -3.69 0.89
C GLU A 299 -11.78 -5.01 0.09
N SER A 300 -12.79 -5.82 0.40
CA SER A 300 -13.04 -7.12 -0.25
C SER A 300 -13.33 -6.99 -1.75
N GLY A 301 -13.84 -5.83 -2.19
CA GLY A 301 -13.98 -5.48 -3.60
C GLY A 301 -12.67 -5.64 -4.39
N MET A 302 -11.51 -5.50 -3.74
CA MET A 302 -10.19 -5.66 -4.37
C MET A 302 -9.84 -7.10 -4.74
N VAL A 303 -10.56 -8.11 -4.23
CA VAL A 303 -10.27 -9.51 -4.59
C VAL A 303 -10.51 -9.73 -6.09
N LYS A 304 -11.60 -9.17 -6.65
CA LYS A 304 -12.00 -9.30 -8.05
C LYS A 304 -12.52 -7.98 -8.66
N GLY A 305 -12.06 -6.84 -8.16
CA GLY A 305 -12.49 -5.51 -8.62
C GLY A 305 -11.99 -5.16 -10.02
N SER A 306 -12.50 -4.08 -10.61
CA SER A 306 -12.04 -3.62 -11.92
C SER A 306 -10.85 -2.65 -11.81
N GLY A 307 -10.25 -2.31 -12.95
CA GLY A 307 -9.19 -1.29 -13.02
C GLY A 307 -9.65 0.10 -12.56
N LYS A 308 -10.96 0.38 -12.49
CA LYS A 308 -11.51 1.62 -11.91
C LYS A 308 -11.36 1.66 -10.38
N ASN A 309 -11.46 0.50 -9.72
CA ASN A 309 -11.22 0.36 -8.29
C ASN A 309 -9.74 0.56 -7.98
N ASP A 310 -8.88 -0.24 -8.61
CA ASP A 310 -7.43 -0.13 -8.53
C ASP A 310 -6.80 -0.65 -9.82
N ILE A 311 -6.03 0.18 -10.53
CA ILE A 311 -5.43 -0.17 -11.82
C ILE A 311 -4.39 -1.29 -11.72
N HIS A 312 -3.74 -1.45 -10.56
CA HIS A 312 -2.75 -2.49 -10.35
C HIS A 312 -3.42 -3.82 -10.00
N MET A 313 -4.36 -3.82 -9.06
CA MET A 313 -5.01 -5.03 -8.55
C MET A 313 -6.24 -5.47 -9.33
N GLY A 314 -6.85 -4.58 -10.11
CA GLY A 314 -8.05 -4.85 -10.89
C GLY A 314 -7.86 -6.03 -11.85
N VAL A 315 -8.88 -6.87 -11.99
CA VAL A 315 -8.87 -8.06 -12.87
C VAL A 315 -9.52 -7.80 -14.24
N THR A 316 -10.30 -6.72 -14.34
CA THR A 316 -10.99 -6.29 -15.56
C THR A 316 -10.73 -4.81 -15.85
N GLU A 317 -11.24 -4.30 -16.97
CA GLU A 317 -11.19 -2.88 -17.35
C GLU A 317 -9.77 -2.28 -17.35
N GLY A 318 -8.81 -3.02 -17.91
CA GLY A 318 -7.41 -2.59 -18.01
C GLY A 318 -6.58 -2.78 -16.75
N GLY A 319 -7.15 -3.37 -15.70
CA GLY A 319 -6.42 -3.73 -14.49
C GLY A 319 -5.31 -4.77 -14.74
N LEU A 320 -4.24 -4.73 -13.93
CA LEU A 320 -3.06 -5.57 -14.12
C LEU A 320 -3.11 -6.92 -13.40
N ASP A 321 -4.14 -7.20 -12.60
CA ASP A 321 -4.29 -8.37 -11.72
C ASP A 321 -3.08 -8.62 -10.78
N PHE A 322 -2.52 -7.57 -10.19
CA PHE A 322 -1.44 -7.72 -9.21
C PHE A 322 -1.95 -8.39 -7.93
N LYS A 323 -1.19 -9.36 -7.43
CA LYS A 323 -1.29 -9.83 -6.05
C LYS A 323 -0.51 -8.87 -5.14
N CYS A 324 -0.77 -8.89 -3.83
CA CYS A 324 -0.14 -7.98 -2.88
C CYS A 324 1.40 -8.05 -2.98
N GLN A 325 1.94 -9.27 -3.05
CA GLN A 325 3.36 -9.56 -3.13
C GLN A 325 4.02 -9.23 -4.49
N ASP A 326 3.25 -8.80 -5.50
CA ASP A 326 3.83 -8.23 -6.70
C ASP A 326 4.46 -6.86 -6.42
N CYS A 327 3.92 -6.13 -5.43
CA CYS A 327 4.47 -4.88 -4.92
C CYS A 327 5.23 -5.10 -3.60
N HIS A 328 4.58 -5.76 -2.62
CA HIS A 328 5.15 -6.14 -1.33
C HIS A 328 6.07 -7.36 -1.45
N LYS A 329 7.21 -7.18 -2.13
CA LYS A 329 8.17 -8.24 -2.40
C LYS A 329 8.54 -8.98 -1.12
N THR A 330 8.40 -10.30 -1.15
CA THR A 330 8.66 -11.15 0.02
C THR A 330 9.94 -11.95 -0.18
N ARG A 331 10.79 -11.97 0.85
CA ARG A 331 12.01 -12.81 0.92
C ARG A 331 12.15 -13.34 2.33
N ASN A 332 12.35 -14.65 2.48
CA ASN A 332 12.48 -15.30 3.79
C ASN A 332 11.32 -14.87 4.73
N HIS A 333 10.09 -14.91 4.20
CA HIS A 333 8.86 -14.44 4.87
C HIS A 333 8.81 -12.98 5.35
N LEU A 334 9.87 -12.19 5.18
CA LEU A 334 9.85 -10.73 5.37
C LEU A 334 9.09 -10.09 4.20
N ILE A 335 7.94 -9.50 4.51
CA ILE A 335 7.07 -8.85 3.53
C ILE A 335 7.46 -7.37 3.45
N SER A 336 8.01 -6.94 2.31
CA SER A 336 8.48 -5.56 2.19
C SER A 336 7.34 -4.57 2.33
N GLY A 337 7.56 -3.53 3.13
CA GLY A 337 6.69 -2.39 3.25
C GLY A 337 6.88 -1.70 4.60
N ARG A 338 6.40 -0.47 4.67
CA ARG A 338 6.32 0.30 5.91
C ARG A 338 4.91 0.80 6.09
N SER A 339 4.36 0.61 7.28
CA SER A 339 3.05 1.16 7.59
C SER A 339 3.18 2.61 8.04
N ILE A 340 2.28 3.46 7.55
CA ILE A 340 2.14 4.84 8.04
C ILE A 340 1.46 4.82 9.41
N SER A 341 0.52 3.91 9.65
CA SER A 341 -0.25 3.84 10.90
C SER A 341 0.37 2.95 11.99
N VAL A 342 1.29 2.06 11.63
CA VAL A 342 1.99 1.14 12.56
C VAL A 342 3.49 1.33 12.38
N PRO A 343 4.29 1.43 13.45
CA PRO A 343 5.72 1.81 13.39
C PRO A 343 6.64 0.79 12.71
N ALA A 344 6.33 -0.51 12.82
CA ALA A 344 7.19 -1.57 12.30
C ALA A 344 7.36 -1.47 10.77
N ALA A 345 8.60 -1.61 10.31
CA ALA A 345 8.98 -1.60 8.91
C ALA A 345 9.88 -2.80 8.56
N GLU A 346 9.49 -3.55 7.53
CA GLU A 346 10.20 -4.74 7.01
C GLU A 346 10.60 -4.55 5.54
N GLY A 347 10.58 -3.31 5.09
CA GLY A 347 10.71 -2.95 3.69
C GLY A 347 10.47 -1.47 3.52
N ASP A 348 10.76 -0.97 2.34
CA ASP A 348 10.09 0.19 1.79
C ASP A 348 9.37 -0.19 0.49
N LEU A 349 8.50 0.71 0.07
CA LEU A 349 7.71 0.58 -1.14
C LEU A 349 7.51 1.97 -1.73
N SER A 350 7.72 2.07 -3.04
CA SER A 350 7.56 3.34 -3.77
C SER A 350 7.06 3.06 -5.18
N CYS A 351 6.35 4.02 -5.76
CA CYS A 351 5.88 3.95 -7.15
C CYS A 351 7.06 3.86 -8.12
N GLU A 352 8.19 4.49 -7.77
CA GLU A 352 9.43 4.55 -8.53
C GLU A 352 10.15 3.19 -8.66
N TYR A 353 9.69 2.16 -7.96
CA TYR A 353 10.14 0.79 -8.20
C TYR A 353 9.63 0.22 -9.53
N CYS A 354 8.46 0.69 -9.99
CA CYS A 354 7.84 0.27 -11.25
C CYS A 354 7.70 1.43 -12.26
N HIS A 355 7.81 2.67 -11.80
CA HIS A 355 7.77 3.89 -12.60
C HIS A 355 9.09 4.65 -12.44
N THR A 356 9.35 5.68 -13.25
CA THR A 356 10.46 6.60 -12.97
C THR A 356 9.95 7.78 -12.15
N ASP A 357 10.86 8.63 -11.66
CA ASP A 357 10.54 9.91 -11.02
C ASP A 357 9.97 10.96 -11.99
N ALA A 358 10.08 10.71 -13.30
CA ALA A 358 9.43 11.42 -14.40
C ALA A 358 8.53 10.47 -15.22
N PRO A 359 7.41 9.98 -14.63
CA PRO A 359 6.63 8.89 -15.22
C PRO A 359 5.78 9.32 -16.42
N HIS A 360 5.55 10.62 -16.61
CA HIS A 360 4.75 11.13 -17.72
C HIS A 360 5.60 11.15 -19.00
N LEU A 361 5.14 10.45 -20.04
CA LEU A 361 5.88 10.25 -21.29
C LEU A 361 5.54 11.34 -22.33
N GLY A 362 6.54 11.70 -23.15
CA GLY A 362 6.41 12.69 -24.22
C GLY A 362 7.09 14.03 -23.89
N LYS A 363 8.42 14.02 -23.71
CA LYS A 363 9.24 15.18 -23.29
C LYS A 363 9.04 16.47 -24.11
N ARG A 364 8.59 16.37 -25.37
CA ARG A 364 8.28 17.52 -26.25
C ARG A 364 6.95 18.19 -25.90
N ASN A 365 6.12 17.60 -25.04
CA ASN A 365 4.88 18.17 -24.56
C ASN A 365 5.14 19.00 -23.28
N PRO A 366 4.93 20.33 -23.29
CA PRO A 366 5.11 21.17 -22.11
C PRO A 366 4.31 20.72 -20.89
N MET A 367 3.12 20.13 -21.08
CA MET A 367 2.29 19.59 -19.99
C MET A 367 2.98 18.43 -19.26
N VAL A 368 3.60 17.52 -20.02
CA VAL A 368 4.36 16.40 -19.48
C VAL A 368 5.51 16.90 -18.61
N ASN A 369 6.19 17.96 -19.04
CA ASN A 369 7.26 18.58 -18.26
C ASN A 369 6.74 19.22 -16.97
N HIS A 370 5.54 19.83 -16.98
CA HIS A 370 4.92 20.34 -15.77
C HIS A 370 4.57 19.21 -14.80
N LEU A 371 3.89 18.16 -15.24
CA LEU A 371 3.51 17.03 -14.40
C LEU A 371 4.74 16.34 -13.79
N ASN A 372 5.81 16.14 -14.57
CA ASN A 372 7.09 15.63 -14.07
C ASN A 372 7.81 16.58 -13.10
N ARG A 373 7.54 17.90 -13.14
CA ARG A 373 8.05 18.82 -12.10
C ARG A 373 7.23 18.71 -10.81
N HIS A 374 5.93 18.43 -10.91
CA HIS A 374 5.08 18.24 -9.73
C HIS A 374 5.54 17.06 -8.86
N THR A 375 6.10 15.99 -9.46
CA THR A 375 6.56 14.81 -8.70
C THR A 375 7.64 15.13 -7.66
N LYS A 376 8.35 16.27 -7.80
CA LYS A 376 9.30 16.76 -6.80
C LYS A 376 8.63 17.23 -5.50
N HIS A 377 7.36 17.59 -5.56
CA HIS A 377 6.62 18.27 -4.49
C HIS A 377 5.31 17.59 -4.11
N VAL A 378 4.75 16.81 -5.02
CA VAL A 378 3.45 16.16 -4.92
C VAL A 378 3.69 14.69 -5.13
N ALA A 379 3.30 13.86 -4.17
CA ALA A 379 3.44 12.42 -4.29
C ALA A 379 2.50 11.87 -5.37
N CYS A 380 2.89 10.79 -6.03
CA CYS A 380 2.09 10.14 -7.08
C CYS A 380 0.67 9.82 -6.59
N GLN A 381 0.55 9.37 -5.34
CA GLN A 381 -0.72 9.03 -4.70
C GLN A 381 -1.67 10.24 -4.61
N THR A 382 -1.16 11.47 -4.44
CA THR A 382 -2.01 12.67 -4.35
C THR A 382 -2.85 12.85 -5.61
N CYS A 383 -2.24 12.67 -6.79
CA CYS A 383 -2.95 12.80 -8.06
C CYS A 383 -3.72 11.53 -8.43
N HIS A 384 -3.18 10.36 -8.08
CA HIS A 384 -3.70 9.06 -8.54
C HIS A 384 -4.59 8.32 -7.53
N VAL A 385 -4.82 8.87 -6.33
CA VAL A 385 -5.81 8.37 -5.35
C VAL A 385 -6.72 9.56 -4.94
N PRO A 386 -7.53 10.10 -5.87
CA PRO A 386 -8.32 11.31 -5.63
C PRO A 386 -9.46 11.11 -4.62
N ILE A 387 -9.94 9.88 -4.49
CA ILE A 387 -10.94 9.43 -3.51
C ILE A 387 -10.54 8.05 -2.98
N TYR A 388 -10.97 7.72 -1.78
CA TYR A 388 -10.81 6.39 -1.17
C TYR A 388 -12.16 5.83 -0.70
N ALA A 389 -12.19 4.56 -0.29
CA ALA A 389 -13.39 3.84 0.17
C ALA A 389 -14.42 3.76 -0.95
N LYS A 390 -13.97 3.33 -2.15
CA LYS A 390 -14.76 3.40 -3.38
C LYS A 390 -15.95 2.44 -3.37
N GLU A 391 -15.85 1.23 -2.84
CA GLU A 391 -16.99 0.28 -2.77
C GLU A 391 -17.66 0.25 -1.41
N LYS A 392 -16.90 0.31 -0.31
CA LYS A 392 -17.41 0.16 1.04
C LYS A 392 -17.09 1.39 1.88
N PRO A 393 -18.06 1.92 2.65
CA PRO A 393 -17.80 3.03 3.55
C PRO A 393 -16.79 2.67 4.65
N THR A 394 -16.07 3.68 5.11
CA THR A 394 -15.05 3.54 6.15
C THR A 394 -15.30 4.52 7.29
N THR A 395 -14.89 4.16 8.51
CA THR A 395 -15.06 5.02 9.67
C THR A 395 -14.08 6.20 9.63
N ILE A 396 -14.64 7.41 9.72
CA ILE A 396 -13.90 8.68 9.79
C ILE A 396 -14.03 9.38 11.15
N TYR A 397 -15.00 8.95 11.98
CA TYR A 397 -15.14 9.37 13.37
C TYR A 397 -15.66 8.22 14.24
N TRP A 398 -15.07 8.02 15.43
CA TRP A 398 -15.54 7.05 16.43
C TRP A 398 -15.60 7.70 17.82
N ASP A 399 -16.81 7.80 18.38
CA ASP A 399 -17.06 8.35 19.72
C ASP A 399 -17.40 7.24 20.74
N TRP A 400 -16.43 6.89 21.58
CA TRP A 400 -16.64 5.93 22.67
C TRP A 400 -17.40 6.52 23.86
N SER A 401 -17.55 7.85 23.96
CA SER A 401 -18.25 8.48 25.09
C SER A 401 -19.77 8.29 25.06
N THR A 402 -20.30 7.78 23.96
CA THR A 402 -21.71 7.37 23.83
C THR A 402 -21.92 5.88 24.09
N ALA A 403 -20.85 5.07 24.16
CA ALA A 403 -20.96 3.64 24.43
C ALA A 403 -21.56 3.37 25.82
N GLY A 404 -22.39 2.34 25.92
CA GLY A 404 -23.12 1.95 27.13
C GLY A 404 -24.47 2.67 27.32
N LYS A 405 -24.77 3.69 26.51
CA LYS A 405 -26.04 4.43 26.58
C LYS A 405 -27.16 3.69 25.85
N ASP A 406 -28.39 3.91 26.27
CA ASP A 406 -29.58 3.42 25.55
C ASP A 406 -30.00 4.47 24.51
N LEU A 407 -29.23 4.55 23.42
CA LEU A 407 -29.58 5.35 22.24
C LEU A 407 -30.18 4.43 21.17
N LYS A 408 -31.02 5.00 20.30
CA LYS A 408 -31.58 4.26 19.18
C LYS A 408 -30.47 3.83 18.21
N GLU A 409 -30.47 2.56 17.80
CA GLU A 409 -29.60 2.11 16.72
C GLU A 409 -29.99 2.87 15.44
N GLU A 410 -29.02 3.59 14.90
CA GLU A 410 -29.14 4.27 13.61
C GLU A 410 -28.27 3.52 12.61
N ARG A 411 -28.72 3.48 11.35
CA ARG A 411 -27.97 2.85 10.26
C ARG A 411 -27.72 3.88 9.17
N GLY A 412 -26.51 3.84 8.62
CA GLY A 412 -26.11 4.59 7.44
C GLY A 412 -26.84 4.11 6.18
N LYS A 413 -26.65 4.85 5.09
CA LYS A 413 -27.24 4.55 3.76
C LYS A 413 -26.84 3.17 3.21
N ASP A 414 -25.75 2.62 3.70
CA ASP A 414 -25.15 1.33 3.39
C ASP A 414 -25.63 0.18 4.30
N GLY A 415 -26.51 0.48 5.26
CA GLY A 415 -27.00 -0.47 6.25
C GLY A 415 -26.03 -0.73 7.40
N MET A 416 -24.86 -0.06 7.44
CA MET A 416 -23.94 -0.17 8.56
C MET A 416 -24.42 0.68 9.74
N SER A 417 -24.32 0.12 10.94
CA SER A 417 -24.73 0.84 12.15
C SER A 417 -23.83 2.05 12.42
N THR A 418 -24.44 3.22 12.60
CA THR A 418 -23.79 4.47 13.05
C THR A 418 -23.86 4.64 14.57
N TYR A 419 -24.54 3.72 15.28
CA TYR A 419 -24.50 3.62 16.73
C TYR A 419 -24.69 2.18 17.23
N ASP A 420 -23.78 1.73 18.08
CA ASP A 420 -23.86 0.42 18.72
C ASP A 420 -23.57 0.59 20.22
N LYS A 421 -24.42 0.01 21.09
CA LYS A 421 -24.30 0.19 22.55
C LYS A 421 -22.92 -0.26 23.08
N GLU A 422 -22.30 -1.26 22.46
CA GLU A 422 -20.99 -1.77 22.87
C GLU A 422 -19.83 -0.91 22.35
N LYS A 423 -20.06 -0.06 21.35
CA LYS A 423 -19.00 0.63 20.59
C LYS A 423 -19.12 2.16 20.62
N GLY A 424 -20.31 2.69 20.88
CA GLY A 424 -20.63 4.10 20.76
C GLY A 424 -21.00 4.49 19.33
N SER A 425 -20.78 5.77 18.99
CA SER A 425 -21.25 6.37 17.74
C SER A 425 -20.15 6.38 16.69
N LEU A 426 -20.53 6.11 15.44
CA LEU A 426 -19.65 6.10 14.27
C LEU A 426 -20.14 7.09 13.22
N GLN A 427 -19.20 7.76 12.55
CA GLN A 427 -19.48 8.39 11.26
C GLN A 427 -18.72 7.65 10.17
N LEU A 428 -19.45 7.26 9.14
CA LEU A 428 -18.94 6.51 8.00
C LEU A 428 -18.93 7.40 6.75
N LYS A 429 -18.00 7.15 5.84
CA LYS A 429 -17.95 7.83 4.55
C LYS A 429 -17.52 6.88 3.45
N GLN A 430 -18.21 6.94 2.31
CA GLN A 430 -17.82 6.29 1.05
C GLN A 430 -17.24 7.33 0.10
N SER A 431 -16.35 6.91 -0.80
CA SER A 431 -15.79 7.74 -1.87
C SER A 431 -15.27 9.09 -1.34
N ALA A 432 -14.56 9.03 -0.22
CA ALA A 432 -14.17 10.19 0.56
C ALA A 432 -12.96 10.90 -0.09
N LYS A 433 -12.95 12.24 -0.03
CA LYS A 433 -11.78 13.07 -0.37
C LYS A 433 -10.68 12.86 0.68
N PRO A 434 -9.41 12.60 0.29
CA PRO A 434 -8.27 12.57 1.19
C PRO A 434 -8.02 13.89 1.92
N ALA A 435 -7.39 13.82 3.10
CA ALA A 435 -6.69 14.95 3.69
C ALA A 435 -5.27 15.01 3.11
N TYR A 436 -4.86 16.17 2.62
CA TYR A 436 -3.51 16.36 2.05
C TYR A 436 -2.61 17.08 3.03
N LEU A 437 -1.46 16.49 3.34
CA LEU A 437 -0.48 17.04 4.27
C LEU A 437 0.93 16.92 3.68
N TRP A 438 1.84 17.78 4.14
CA TRP A 438 3.27 17.57 3.92
C TRP A 438 3.73 16.31 4.64
N TYR A 439 4.51 15.50 3.93
CA TYR A 439 5.06 14.27 4.45
C TYR A 439 6.49 14.05 3.97
N ASN A 440 7.43 13.90 4.90
CA ASN A 440 8.86 13.69 4.63
C ASN A 440 9.31 12.24 4.81
N GLY A 441 8.37 11.31 5.00
CA GLY A 441 8.68 9.91 5.26
C GLY A 441 8.65 9.53 6.75
N THR A 442 8.62 10.47 7.69
CA THR A 442 8.63 10.18 9.14
C THR A 442 7.29 10.49 9.81
N MET A 443 7.01 9.82 10.92
CA MET A 443 5.76 9.93 11.68
C MET A 443 6.08 10.24 13.14
N GLN A 444 5.32 11.14 13.75
CA GLN A 444 5.19 11.22 15.20
C GLN A 444 4.10 10.24 15.66
N ARG A 445 4.32 9.58 16.79
CA ARG A 445 3.40 8.59 17.35
C ARG A 445 3.22 8.82 18.84
N HIS A 446 1.97 8.78 19.29
CA HIS A 446 1.63 8.73 20.71
C HIS A 446 1.74 7.29 21.19
N LEU A 447 2.55 7.07 22.21
CA LEU A 447 2.79 5.78 22.83
C LEU A 447 2.01 5.65 24.13
N LEU A 448 1.82 4.41 24.55
CA LEU A 448 1.22 4.10 25.84
C LEU A 448 2.04 4.74 26.98
N GLY A 449 1.38 5.57 27.80
CA GLY A 449 1.99 6.31 28.91
C GLY A 449 2.34 7.77 28.57
N ASP A 450 2.31 8.16 27.30
CA ASP A 450 2.49 9.56 26.92
C ASP A 450 1.31 10.41 27.40
N ARG A 451 1.59 11.65 27.81
CA ARG A 451 0.53 12.58 28.19
C ARG A 451 -0.27 13.03 26.97
N ILE A 452 -1.58 13.16 27.16
CA ILE A 452 -2.50 13.73 26.18
C ILE A 452 -2.23 15.23 25.98
N ASN A 453 -2.72 15.74 24.87
CA ASN A 453 -2.78 17.18 24.63
C ASN A 453 -4.03 17.75 25.31
N GLY A 454 -3.84 18.68 26.27
CA GLY A 454 -4.94 19.25 27.05
C GLY A 454 -5.77 20.31 26.32
N ASN A 455 -5.21 20.96 25.28
CA ASN A 455 -5.82 22.13 24.63
C ASN A 455 -6.28 21.85 23.19
N SER A 456 -5.91 20.71 22.63
CA SER A 456 -6.23 20.33 21.25
C SER A 456 -6.31 18.80 21.14
N PRO A 457 -6.88 18.25 20.06
CA PRO A 457 -6.95 16.81 19.90
C PRO A 457 -5.58 16.15 20.01
N THR A 458 -5.51 15.02 20.73
CA THR A 458 -4.26 14.26 20.85
C THR A 458 -3.98 13.53 19.54
N GLU A 459 -2.82 13.81 18.93
CA GLU A 459 -2.40 13.24 17.66
C GLU A 459 -1.75 11.86 17.89
N LEU A 460 -2.48 10.78 17.61
CA LEU A 460 -1.99 9.41 17.83
C LEU A 460 -0.92 9.02 16.82
N VAL A 461 -1.13 9.41 15.57
CA VAL A 461 -0.22 9.18 14.45
C VAL A 461 -0.29 10.40 13.56
N LYS A 462 0.83 11.12 13.44
CA LYS A 462 0.93 12.38 12.68
C LYS A 462 2.04 12.29 11.63
N PRO A 463 1.75 12.58 10.35
CA PRO A 463 2.79 12.72 9.33
C PRO A 463 3.63 13.97 9.59
N MET A 464 4.95 13.82 9.51
CA MET A 464 5.89 14.91 9.70
C MET A 464 6.33 15.49 8.36
N GLY A 465 6.66 16.77 8.36
CA GLY A 465 7.10 17.50 7.17
C GLY A 465 6.58 18.91 7.17
N GLY A 466 6.92 19.67 6.14
CA GLY A 466 6.43 21.03 5.96
C GLY A 466 6.90 21.66 4.65
N ILE A 467 6.39 22.85 4.36
CA ILE A 467 6.75 23.62 3.17
C ILE A 467 8.24 24.02 3.14
N GLY A 468 8.93 24.05 4.29
CA GLY A 468 10.37 24.32 4.35
C GLY A 468 11.26 23.07 4.16
N ASP A 469 10.73 21.86 4.37
CA ASP A 469 11.53 20.64 4.48
C ASP A 469 11.71 19.97 3.12
N VAL A 470 12.90 20.08 2.50
CA VAL A 470 13.23 19.61 1.13
C VAL A 470 12.83 18.16 0.84
N ALA A 471 12.73 17.31 1.85
CA ALA A 471 12.31 15.92 1.68
C ALA A 471 10.79 15.73 1.65
N SER A 472 10.01 16.73 2.06
CA SER A 472 8.56 16.69 2.11
C SER A 472 7.91 16.73 0.73
N ARG A 473 6.91 15.87 0.51
CA ARG A 473 5.94 15.97 -0.59
C ARG A 473 4.52 16.07 -0.02
N ILE A 474 3.58 16.64 -0.77
CA ILE A 474 2.15 16.63 -0.44
C ILE A 474 1.63 15.22 -0.70
N TYR A 475 1.05 14.59 0.33
CA TYR A 475 0.65 13.19 0.33
C TYR A 475 -0.81 13.02 0.82
N PRO A 476 -1.58 12.06 0.30
CA PRO A 476 -2.96 11.82 0.73
C PRO A 476 -3.04 10.92 1.97
N PHE A 477 -3.91 11.30 2.90
CA PHE A 477 -4.21 10.53 4.10
C PHE A 477 -5.70 10.41 4.33
N LYS A 478 -6.13 9.26 4.87
CA LYS A 478 -7.38 9.15 5.60
C LYS A 478 -7.17 9.71 6.99
N LEU A 479 -8.03 10.64 7.39
CA LEU A 479 -8.08 11.16 8.76
C LEU A 479 -9.21 10.49 9.52
N ASN A 480 -8.88 9.75 10.58
CA ASN A 480 -9.86 9.29 11.55
C ASN A 480 -9.80 10.16 12.80
N ARG A 481 -10.93 10.78 13.13
CA ARG A 481 -11.13 11.48 14.40
C ARG A 481 -11.74 10.51 15.41
N GLY A 482 -11.59 10.78 16.69
CA GLY A 482 -12.26 9.98 17.70
C GLY A 482 -12.40 10.70 19.02
N LYS A 483 -13.16 10.08 19.91
CA LYS A 483 -13.27 10.46 21.31
C LYS A 483 -13.13 9.21 22.15
N GLN A 484 -12.07 9.12 22.95
CA GLN A 484 -11.71 7.90 23.68
C GLN A 484 -11.32 8.19 25.13
N ILE A 485 -11.33 7.14 25.94
CA ILE A 485 -11.11 7.21 27.38
C ILE A 485 -9.66 7.58 27.73
N SER A 486 -9.50 8.45 28.74
CA SER A 486 -8.23 8.94 29.27
C SER A 486 -8.31 9.01 30.78
N ASP A 487 -7.20 8.79 31.46
CA ASP A 487 -7.11 9.00 32.91
C ASP A 487 -7.25 10.50 33.20
N ALA A 488 -8.10 10.85 34.17
CA ALA A 488 -8.39 12.26 34.48
C ALA A 488 -7.26 12.94 35.27
N LEU A 489 -6.48 12.17 36.04
CA LEU A 489 -5.40 12.69 36.89
C LEU A 489 -4.03 12.54 36.22
N TYR A 490 -3.72 11.35 35.71
CA TYR A 490 -2.42 11.09 35.07
C TYR A 490 -2.34 11.66 33.65
N GLU A 491 -3.49 11.93 33.04
CA GLU A 491 -3.61 12.56 31.72
C GLU A 491 -2.88 11.80 30.61
N TYR A 492 -2.90 10.47 30.63
CA TYR A 492 -2.61 9.64 29.46
C TYR A 492 -3.86 8.86 29.05
N LEU A 493 -3.86 8.38 27.80
CA LEU A 493 -4.96 7.56 27.29
C LEU A 493 -5.04 6.22 28.04
N ILE A 494 -6.27 5.82 28.37
CA ILE A 494 -6.53 4.55 29.03
C ILE A 494 -6.61 3.43 28.00
N VAL A 495 -6.05 2.27 28.34
CA VAL A 495 -6.28 1.01 27.65
C VAL A 495 -7.39 0.26 28.38
N PRO A 496 -8.62 0.23 27.87
CA PRO A 496 -9.70 -0.52 28.49
C PRO A 496 -9.67 -1.99 28.06
N GLN A 497 -10.05 -2.88 28.98
CA GLN A 497 -10.45 -4.23 28.61
C GLN A 497 -11.87 -4.18 28.01
N LEU A 498 -11.95 -4.33 26.69
CA LEU A 498 -13.19 -4.38 25.93
C LEU A 498 -13.77 -5.79 25.92
N TRP A 499 -12.98 -6.79 25.50
CA TRP A 499 -13.44 -8.18 25.41
C TRP A 499 -13.60 -8.81 26.80
N LYS A 500 -14.79 -9.35 27.06
CA LYS A 500 -15.26 -9.80 28.39
C LYS A 500 -15.21 -8.73 29.49
N GLY A 501 -14.79 -7.51 29.19
CA GLY A 501 -14.83 -6.34 30.06
C GLY A 501 -16.00 -5.46 29.67
N PHE A 502 -15.73 -4.31 29.06
CA PHE A 502 -16.75 -3.32 28.69
C PHE A 502 -17.90 -3.93 27.87
N TRP A 503 -17.62 -4.74 26.85
CA TRP A 503 -18.68 -5.32 26.00
C TRP A 503 -19.62 -6.26 26.75
N LYS A 504 -19.17 -6.87 27.85
CA LYS A 504 -20.01 -7.75 28.67
C LYS A 504 -20.76 -7.00 29.76
N HIS A 505 -20.18 -5.92 30.28
CA HIS A 505 -20.63 -5.30 31.53
C HIS A 505 -21.14 -3.87 31.37
N GLY A 506 -20.83 -3.17 30.28
CA GLY A 506 -21.15 -1.76 30.08
C GLY A 506 -20.47 -0.81 31.07
N ASP A 507 -19.43 -1.27 31.78
CA ASP A 507 -18.78 -0.54 32.89
C ASP A 507 -17.38 -0.07 32.49
N TRP A 508 -17.25 1.26 32.29
CA TRP A 508 -15.97 1.90 31.97
C TRP A 508 -14.96 1.87 33.12
N GLN A 509 -15.39 1.96 34.37
CA GLN A 509 -14.51 1.92 35.54
C GLN A 509 -13.82 0.56 35.63
N LYS A 510 -14.62 -0.51 35.53
CA LYS A 510 -14.11 -1.88 35.53
C LYS A 510 -13.18 -2.14 34.35
N ALA A 511 -13.60 -1.74 33.14
CA ALA A 511 -12.81 -1.93 31.93
C ALA A 511 -11.48 -1.18 31.98
N ALA A 512 -11.48 0.07 32.47
CA ALA A 512 -10.27 0.88 32.63
C ALA A 512 -9.30 0.23 33.63
N LYS A 513 -9.78 -0.14 34.82
CA LYS A 513 -8.94 -0.77 35.84
C LYS A 513 -8.25 -2.03 35.32
N GLN A 514 -9.01 -2.97 34.76
CA GLN A 514 -8.47 -4.25 34.30
C GLN A 514 -7.53 -4.10 33.10
N GLY A 515 -7.89 -3.26 32.13
CA GLY A 515 -7.06 -3.03 30.96
C GLY A 515 -5.73 -2.33 31.29
N MET A 516 -5.74 -1.40 32.25
CA MET A 516 -4.54 -0.71 32.71
C MET A 516 -3.62 -1.61 33.54
N GLU A 517 -4.18 -2.51 34.36
CA GLU A 517 -3.43 -3.60 35.01
C GLU A 517 -2.71 -4.48 33.97
N HIS A 518 -3.39 -4.84 32.88
CA HIS A 518 -2.76 -5.58 31.77
C HIS A 518 -1.68 -4.78 31.04
N ALA A 519 -1.88 -3.47 30.86
CA ALA A 519 -0.91 -2.58 30.24
C ALA A 519 0.33 -2.34 31.13
N GLY A 520 0.19 -2.51 32.45
CA GLY A 520 1.23 -2.20 33.44
C GLY A 520 1.33 -0.71 33.74
N LEU A 521 0.22 0.03 33.63
CA LEU A 521 0.14 1.46 33.95
C LEU A 521 -0.86 1.70 35.08
N PRO A 522 -0.63 2.70 35.94
CA PRO A 522 -1.58 3.00 37.01
C PRO A 522 -2.91 3.53 36.46
N TYR A 523 -3.96 3.42 37.25
CA TYR A 523 -5.26 4.03 36.98
C TYR A 523 -5.68 4.80 38.23
N SER A 524 -6.04 6.07 38.09
CA SER A 524 -6.38 6.94 39.22
C SER A 524 -7.76 6.66 39.83
N GLY A 525 -8.57 5.83 39.17
CA GLY A 525 -9.99 5.65 39.51
C GLY A 525 -10.91 6.68 38.82
N GLN A 526 -10.34 7.66 38.10
CA GLN A 526 -11.09 8.70 37.41
C GLN A 526 -10.74 8.73 35.93
N PHE A 527 -11.75 8.86 35.08
CA PHE A 527 -11.55 8.97 33.64
C PHE A 527 -12.33 10.14 33.05
N LYS A 528 -11.83 10.62 31.91
CA LYS A 528 -12.49 11.58 31.03
C LYS A 528 -12.43 11.07 29.58
N PHE A 529 -13.28 11.58 28.72
CA PHE A 529 -13.23 11.30 27.28
C PHE A 529 -12.60 12.47 26.54
N VAL A 530 -11.57 12.19 25.74
CA VAL A 530 -10.77 13.21 25.06
C VAL A 530 -10.75 12.97 23.56
N THR A 531 -10.58 14.05 22.80
CA THR A 531 -10.55 13.98 21.34
C THR A 531 -9.18 13.51 20.85
N THR A 532 -9.19 12.63 19.85
CA THR A 532 -7.97 12.09 19.24
C THR A 532 -8.06 12.13 17.73
N VAL A 533 -6.90 12.21 17.08
CA VAL A 533 -6.78 12.14 15.63
C VAL A 533 -5.71 11.13 15.22
N MET A 534 -5.95 10.41 14.13
CA MET A 534 -5.04 9.41 13.60
C MET A 534 -5.05 9.47 12.08
N TYR A 535 -3.88 9.67 11.48
CA TYR A 535 -3.69 9.66 10.03
C TYR A 535 -3.29 8.26 9.53
N TRP A 536 -3.93 7.83 8.45
CA TRP A 536 -3.64 6.61 7.71
C TRP A 536 -3.22 6.98 6.30
N GLY A 537 -2.08 6.49 5.83
CA GLY A 537 -1.66 6.73 4.46
C GLY A 537 -2.59 6.02 3.47
N LEU A 538 -2.86 6.67 2.34
CA LEU A 538 -3.62 6.12 1.23
C LEU A 538 -2.63 5.76 0.11
N THR A 539 -2.50 4.46 -0.16
CA THR A 539 -1.48 3.93 -1.08
C THR A 539 -2.01 2.94 -2.11
N HIS A 540 -3.28 2.56 -2.00
CA HIS A 540 -4.00 1.72 -2.96
C HIS A 540 -5.19 2.48 -3.54
N GLU A 541 -6.05 1.80 -4.29
CA GLU A 541 -7.15 2.38 -5.05
C GLU A 541 -6.66 3.36 -6.12
N VAL A 542 -5.50 3.06 -6.71
CA VAL A 542 -4.91 3.89 -7.76
C VAL A 542 -5.83 3.88 -8.97
N VAL A 543 -6.29 5.06 -9.40
CA VAL A 543 -7.23 5.20 -10.51
C VAL A 543 -6.51 5.09 -11.87
N PRO A 544 -7.23 4.76 -12.95
CA PRO A 544 -6.73 4.93 -14.31
C PRO A 544 -6.23 6.37 -14.56
N LYS A 545 -5.22 6.53 -15.43
CA LYS A 545 -4.56 7.83 -15.65
C LYS A 545 -5.53 8.93 -16.10
N GLU A 546 -6.61 8.56 -16.78
CA GLU A 546 -7.67 9.47 -17.25
C GLU A 546 -8.48 10.07 -16.09
N GLN A 547 -8.48 9.41 -14.93
CA GLN A 547 -9.21 9.81 -13.72
C GLN A 547 -8.28 10.39 -12.65
N ALA A 548 -7.00 10.62 -12.94
CA ALA A 548 -6.14 11.36 -12.02
C ALA A 548 -6.70 12.78 -11.77
N LEU A 549 -6.30 13.42 -10.67
CA LEU A 549 -6.66 14.82 -10.43
C LEU A 549 -6.20 15.69 -11.60
N SER A 550 -7.14 16.48 -12.14
CA SER A 550 -6.88 17.51 -13.13
C SER A 550 -6.24 18.75 -12.48
N CYS A 551 -5.70 19.63 -13.33
CA CYS A 551 -5.10 20.88 -12.88
C CYS A 551 -6.15 21.75 -12.14
N GLY A 552 -7.35 21.89 -12.72
CA GLY A 552 -8.44 22.68 -12.17
C GLY A 552 -9.06 22.11 -10.89
N GLN A 553 -8.84 20.84 -10.58
CA GLN A 553 -9.26 20.28 -9.28
C GLN A 553 -8.37 20.74 -8.12
N CYS A 554 -7.12 21.11 -8.39
CA CYS A 554 -6.19 21.60 -7.37
C CYS A 554 -6.04 23.12 -7.40
N HIS A 555 -6.08 23.72 -8.58
CA HIS A 555 -5.81 25.13 -8.83
C HIS A 555 -7.10 25.86 -9.23
N PRO A 556 -7.79 26.55 -8.28
CA PRO A 556 -9.01 27.29 -8.56
C PRO A 556 -8.83 28.39 -9.62
N SER A 557 -7.62 28.94 -9.73
CA SER A 557 -7.27 29.94 -10.75
C SER A 557 -7.44 29.39 -12.18
N LEU A 558 -7.18 28.10 -12.39
CA LEU A 558 -7.33 27.42 -13.67
C LEU A 558 -8.78 27.04 -13.98
N THR A 559 -9.73 27.34 -13.09
CA THR A 559 -11.16 27.21 -13.33
C THR A 559 -11.85 28.55 -13.56
N GLN A 560 -11.07 29.63 -13.79
CA GLN A 560 -11.59 30.94 -14.19
C GLN A 560 -10.97 31.42 -15.51
N ALA A 561 -11.77 32.03 -16.39
CA ALA A 561 -11.29 32.55 -17.68
C ALA A 561 -10.37 33.77 -17.47
N PRO A 562 -9.30 33.95 -18.28
CA PRO A 562 -8.78 33.05 -19.32
C PRO A 562 -7.76 32.05 -18.73
N TYR A 563 -8.21 30.79 -18.59
CA TYR A 563 -7.70 29.68 -17.79
C TYR A 563 -6.24 29.27 -17.99
N CYS A 564 -5.68 29.51 -19.17
CA CYS A 564 -4.23 29.38 -19.44
C CYS A 564 -3.71 30.55 -20.27
N GLY A 565 -4.58 31.36 -20.88
CA GLY A 565 -4.23 32.45 -21.79
C GLY A 565 -3.38 33.56 -21.17
N LYS A 566 -3.37 33.68 -19.84
CA LYS A 566 -2.46 34.59 -19.12
C LYS A 566 -1.00 34.15 -19.18
N CYS A 567 -0.72 32.84 -19.22
CA CYS A 567 0.63 32.27 -19.17
C CYS A 567 1.03 31.52 -20.46
N HIS A 568 0.06 30.98 -21.19
CA HIS A 568 0.21 30.21 -22.41
C HIS A 568 -0.73 30.78 -23.48
N GLN A 569 -0.15 31.42 -24.49
CA GLN A 569 -0.87 31.83 -25.68
C GLN A 569 -1.51 30.59 -26.33
N SER A 570 -2.74 30.73 -26.82
CA SER A 570 -3.43 29.67 -27.58
C SER A 570 -2.55 29.21 -28.74
N ARG A 571 -2.35 27.89 -28.87
CA ARG A 571 -1.57 27.29 -29.98
C ARG A 571 -2.42 26.28 -30.73
N PRO A 572 -2.30 26.21 -32.07
CA PRO A 572 -2.99 25.17 -32.85
C PRO A 572 -2.70 23.77 -32.30
N GLY A 573 -3.75 22.97 -32.10
CA GLY A 573 -3.65 21.58 -31.62
C GLY A 573 -3.58 21.39 -30.10
N VAL A 574 -3.69 22.45 -29.28
CA VAL A 574 -3.73 22.34 -27.81
C VAL A 574 -4.94 23.09 -27.25
N ASP A 575 -5.93 22.33 -26.75
CA ASP A 575 -7.06 22.86 -25.99
C ASP A 575 -6.73 22.87 -24.49
N PHE A 576 -6.29 24.02 -24.00
CA PHE A 576 -5.90 24.19 -22.61
C PHE A 576 -7.08 24.12 -21.63
N GLU A 577 -8.29 24.48 -22.06
CA GLU A 577 -9.47 24.41 -21.18
C GLU A 577 -9.83 22.95 -20.93
N THR A 578 -9.92 22.16 -22.00
CA THR A 578 -10.17 20.72 -21.87
C THR A 578 -9.06 20.05 -21.07
N LEU A 579 -7.79 20.42 -21.28
CA LEU A 579 -6.65 19.86 -20.53
C LEU A 579 -6.69 20.20 -19.04
N ALA A 580 -7.04 21.44 -18.68
CA ALA A 580 -7.10 21.86 -17.28
C ALA A 580 -8.19 21.09 -16.50
N LYS A 581 -9.26 20.67 -17.19
CA LYS A 581 -10.41 19.96 -16.60
C LYS A 581 -10.35 18.43 -16.78
N LYS A 582 -9.40 17.91 -17.57
CA LYS A 582 -9.26 16.47 -17.83
C LYS A 582 -8.77 15.73 -16.58
N GLY A 583 -9.68 15.01 -15.93
CA GLY A 583 -9.42 14.22 -14.73
C GLY A 583 -10.66 13.50 -14.26
N MET A 584 -10.72 13.15 -12.97
CA MET A 584 -11.89 12.50 -12.38
C MET A 584 -13.17 13.33 -12.54
N ASP A 585 -14.18 12.74 -13.17
CA ASP A 585 -15.50 13.34 -13.32
C ASP A 585 -16.46 12.85 -12.20
N PHE A 586 -16.69 13.72 -11.22
CA PHE A 586 -17.60 13.42 -10.10
C PHE A 586 -19.07 13.40 -10.50
N GLN A 587 -19.47 14.03 -11.61
CA GLN A 587 -20.85 13.93 -12.09
C GLN A 587 -21.12 12.53 -12.64
N VAL A 588 -20.17 11.95 -13.39
CA VAL A 588 -20.26 10.57 -13.87
C VAL A 588 -20.28 9.61 -12.68
N LEU A 589 -19.35 9.74 -11.73
CA LEU A 589 -19.32 8.89 -10.54
C LEU A 589 -20.59 8.99 -9.68
N ALA A 590 -21.18 10.19 -9.54
CA ALA A 590 -22.45 10.36 -8.83
C ALA A 590 -23.61 9.66 -9.56
N LYS A 591 -23.64 9.71 -10.90
CA LYS A 591 -24.61 8.97 -11.73
C LYS A 591 -24.42 7.46 -11.63
N GLU A 592 -23.19 7.00 -11.40
CA GLU A 592 -22.85 5.60 -11.08
C GLU A 592 -23.16 5.22 -9.61
N GLY A 593 -23.74 6.12 -8.82
CA GLY A 593 -24.20 5.86 -7.45
C GLY A 593 -23.13 6.05 -6.36
N LYS A 594 -21.96 6.61 -6.68
CA LYS A 594 -20.92 6.90 -5.68
C LYS A 594 -21.27 8.15 -4.86
N ASP A 595 -20.93 8.16 -3.56
CA ASP A 595 -21.19 9.29 -2.64
C ASP A 595 -20.22 10.47 -2.85
N VAL A 596 -20.25 11.05 -4.05
CA VAL A 596 -19.34 12.13 -4.48
C VAL A 596 -20.07 13.41 -4.90
N SER A 597 -21.39 13.51 -4.71
CA SER A 597 -22.17 14.70 -5.12
C SER A 597 -21.63 15.99 -4.51
N SER A 598 -21.13 15.94 -3.27
CA SER A 598 -20.49 17.08 -2.60
C SER A 598 -19.16 17.54 -3.23
N LEU A 599 -18.58 16.74 -4.12
CA LEU A 599 -17.31 16.97 -4.79
C LEU A 599 -17.48 17.53 -6.22
N ILE A 600 -18.70 17.56 -6.75
CA ILE A 600 -18.99 18.11 -8.08
C ILE A 600 -18.62 19.60 -8.09
N GLY A 601 -17.76 19.99 -9.03
CA GLY A 601 -17.30 21.37 -9.20
C GLY A 601 -16.32 21.87 -8.15
N LYS A 602 -15.81 21.01 -7.25
CA LYS A 602 -14.80 21.39 -6.25
C LYS A 602 -13.40 21.50 -6.88
N THR A 603 -12.71 22.60 -6.59
CA THR A 603 -11.43 22.99 -7.19
C THR A 603 -10.32 23.23 -6.14
N ASP A 604 -10.64 23.05 -4.87
CA ASP A 604 -9.80 23.21 -3.69
C ASP A 604 -9.40 21.84 -3.11
N TYR A 605 -9.06 20.87 -3.98
CA TYR A 605 -8.67 19.55 -3.50
C TYR A 605 -7.50 19.63 -2.53
N VAL A 606 -6.52 20.45 -2.88
CA VAL A 606 -5.37 20.78 -2.04
C VAL A 606 -5.59 22.16 -1.43
N ASP A 607 -5.76 22.22 -0.12
CA ASP A 607 -5.82 23.50 0.61
C ASP A 607 -4.39 24.06 0.74
N PHE A 608 -3.99 24.86 -0.24
CA PHE A 608 -2.66 25.45 -0.28
C PHE A 608 -2.37 26.36 0.92
N LYS A 609 -3.37 27.07 1.45
CA LYS A 609 -3.19 27.94 2.62
C LYS A 609 -2.91 27.11 3.86
N ALA A 610 -3.66 26.02 4.08
CA ALA A 610 -3.39 25.09 5.17
C ALA A 610 -2.01 24.42 5.06
N LEU A 611 -1.46 24.30 3.84
CA LEU A 611 -0.11 23.79 3.58
C LEU A 611 0.99 24.87 3.68
N GLY A 612 0.66 26.11 4.02
CA GLY A 612 1.62 27.20 4.22
C GLY A 612 1.97 28.01 2.96
N TYR A 613 1.26 27.82 1.85
CA TYR A 613 1.37 28.71 0.69
C TYR A 613 0.60 30.00 0.93
N LYS A 614 1.01 31.09 0.27
CA LYS A 614 0.30 32.39 0.32
C LYS A 614 -1.08 32.34 -0.36
N GLY A 615 -1.24 31.45 -1.33
CA GLY A 615 -2.46 31.22 -2.11
C GLY A 615 -2.24 30.08 -3.08
N ASP A 616 -2.96 30.09 -4.21
CA ASP A 616 -2.67 29.18 -5.31
C ASP A 616 -1.22 29.38 -5.79
N PRO A 617 -0.36 28.34 -5.81
CA PRO A 617 1.03 28.46 -6.26
C PRO A 617 1.19 28.93 -7.71
N ILE A 618 0.16 28.76 -8.56
CA ILE A 618 0.16 29.28 -9.93
C ILE A 618 0.13 30.82 -9.92
N GLU A 619 -0.57 31.42 -8.95
CA GLU A 619 -0.72 32.87 -8.84
C GLU A 619 0.36 33.50 -7.97
N THR A 620 0.73 32.83 -6.89
CA THR A 620 1.57 33.39 -5.81
C THR A 620 3.00 32.87 -5.80
N GLY A 621 3.31 31.90 -6.68
CA GLY A 621 4.59 31.22 -6.71
C GLY A 621 4.64 30.03 -5.75
N GLY A 622 5.49 29.07 -6.13
CA GLY A 622 5.66 27.81 -5.39
C GLY A 622 6.77 27.84 -4.34
N ARG A 623 6.95 26.67 -3.74
CA ARG A 623 7.93 26.37 -2.70
C ARG A 623 9.39 26.58 -3.10
N PHE A 624 9.71 26.45 -4.39
CA PHE A 624 10.99 26.87 -4.95
C PHE A 624 10.72 27.96 -6.00
N THR A 625 11.31 29.13 -5.80
CA THR A 625 11.01 30.40 -6.47
C THR A 625 11.52 30.51 -7.90
N VAL A 626 11.53 29.41 -8.64
CA VAL A 626 11.70 29.47 -10.08
C VAL A 626 10.64 28.57 -10.70
N LEU A 627 9.61 29.18 -11.27
CA LEU A 627 8.97 28.60 -12.44
C LEU A 627 9.89 28.95 -13.62
N PRO A 628 10.75 28.05 -14.15
CA PRO A 628 11.53 28.39 -15.32
C PRO A 628 10.59 28.24 -16.52
N PHE A 629 9.84 29.32 -16.76
CA PHE A 629 9.19 29.61 -18.03
C PHE A 629 9.76 30.88 -18.67
N GLY A 630 10.79 31.49 -18.07
CA GLY A 630 11.71 32.34 -18.80
C GLY A 630 12.77 31.47 -19.48
N THR A 631 12.92 31.62 -20.80
CA THR A 631 14.20 31.36 -21.45
C THR A 631 15.31 31.97 -20.60
N GLU A 632 16.42 31.26 -20.42
CA GLU A 632 17.64 31.86 -19.86
C GLU A 632 17.96 33.13 -20.64
N VAL A 633 17.66 34.29 -20.07
CA VAL A 633 18.33 35.51 -20.49
C VAL A 633 19.69 35.42 -19.84
N LYS A 634 20.66 34.87 -20.57
CA LYS A 634 22.08 35.08 -20.29
C LYS A 634 22.28 36.59 -20.14
N ARG A 635 22.38 37.07 -18.90
CA ARG A 635 22.99 38.38 -18.65
C ARG A 635 24.46 38.20 -18.98
N PHE A 636 24.83 38.62 -20.18
CA PHE A 636 26.22 38.96 -20.49
C PHE A 636 26.68 39.97 -19.44
N ALA A 637 27.57 39.54 -18.54
CA ALA A 637 28.47 40.44 -17.86
C ALA A 637 29.55 40.82 -18.88
N GLY A 638 29.40 41.98 -19.50
CA GLY A 638 30.33 42.55 -20.45
C GLY A 638 30.67 43.97 -20.05
N ARG A 639 31.87 44.11 -19.48
CA ARG A 639 32.61 45.32 -19.05
C ARG A 639 32.15 46.01 -17.77
#